data_AF-A0A1G9F1W4-F1
#
_entry.id   AF-A0A1G9F1W4-F1
#
_cell.length_a   1.000
_cell.length_b   1.000
_cell.length_c   1.000
_cell.angle_alpha   90.00
_cell.angle_beta   90.00
_cell.angle_gamma   90.00
#
_symmetry.space_group_name_H-M   'P 1'
#
loop_
_entity.id
_entity.type
_entity.pdbx_description
1 polymer ?
#
loop_
_entity_poly.entity_id
_entity_poly.type
_entity_poly.pdbx_seq_one_letter_code
_entity_poly.pdbx_strand_id
1 'polypeptide(L)'
;MIHEFPGLLGNFFITLMFVTAVAAAFAFFRATQLPALRTHDRALLQRFGRTVFGIHVVSVMGVVATLFFIVYNHYYEYHYAWSYSSEHLPTQYIIASFWNGQEGSFLLWLFWHAVLGVIVMATNRRWEAPVMTIFALVQAFLASMILGVVIPGLDLKIGSSPFMLLRDVMQSWPVFQINPDYVPVDGRGLNPSLQNYWMVIHPPTLFLGYALTIVPFAFAIAGLWQRQYHAWVRPALPWALVGSLVLGVGILMGAYWAYETLNFGGYWNWDPVENAVYIPWLMLVAGVHTLVIARRNGSALGTSLILVIASFLLVLYATFLTRSGILGESSVHSFTDLGLSGQLLLYLFTFLILSAVLLTIRWKELPFTDKEVKVYSGEFWIFIAATILGLASFQVLVPTSIPVYSKLIGLLGIESNLAPPADQVGFYTKWQLWFGVAIAFASALGQFFWWKKLDAKNWLNHLTTPLIVALLLSAGLIVLTKVDNFVYITLLTVGAFSLVANGMILWRIVRGNYQLSGGAVSHIGVGLMLIGIMFSSGYSKVISKNQTGMLLSKDFSDEANRDNVLLWRGTPQAMAGYTLTYLGPRLEARHFPGYLNEQSLRRLDQYRAVAREDITWNDKTYFAQGDTLELFPENTYHEIRFSNEAGEEFTMYPRVQINEDMGGIAPSPDIKKFADHDIYLHVSSIMAPDQEREWSEAESFKVAVGDTFVLNDFIAELVSVERVDEVEGISLGANDAAVRATVRVLGSEGSYILRPAFVIKDQMVGRIPETSGELGLRLALTEIDPATGEFTFEASTTQKDWLIIKAMEKPYINVLWIGSLLMSLGFGMAAFRRYRDFRQMRDKDREWDDQEKSQKATPVGA
;
A
#
# COMPACT_ATOMS: atom_id res chain seq x y z
N MET A 1 23.91 -27.24 7.71
CA MET A 1 25.18 -26.50 7.97
C MET A 1 24.82 -25.02 8.01
N ILE A 2 25.32 -24.27 8.98
CA ILE A 2 25.05 -22.82 9.09
C ILE A 2 25.92 -22.09 8.07
N HIS A 3 25.32 -21.28 7.21
CA HIS A 3 26.03 -20.49 6.21
C HIS A 3 26.40 -19.14 6.81
N GLU A 4 27.53 -19.03 7.52
CA GLU A 4 27.92 -17.76 8.14
C GLU A 4 28.52 -16.74 7.16
N PHE A 5 29.15 -17.21 6.07
CA PHE A 5 29.87 -16.37 5.12
C PHE A 5 28.99 -15.28 4.44
N PRO A 6 27.77 -15.57 3.95
CA PRO A 6 26.87 -14.54 3.42
C PRO A 6 26.67 -13.38 4.41
N GLY A 7 26.39 -13.67 5.68
CA GLY A 7 26.20 -12.64 6.70
C GLY A 7 27.47 -11.86 7.01
N LEU A 8 28.64 -12.51 7.04
CA LEU A 8 29.93 -11.81 7.18
C LEU A 8 30.19 -10.86 6.00
N LEU A 9 29.92 -11.31 4.78
CA LEU A 9 30.04 -10.48 3.57
C LEU A 9 29.06 -9.31 3.59
N GLY A 10 27.82 -9.55 4.02
CA GLY A 10 26.81 -8.52 4.21
C GLY A 10 27.22 -7.46 5.24
N ASN A 11 27.71 -7.89 6.40
CA ASN A 11 28.21 -7.00 7.45
C ASN A 11 29.47 -6.22 7.00
N PHE A 12 30.35 -6.83 6.21
CA PHE A 12 31.46 -6.14 5.57
C PHE A 12 30.97 -5.00 4.66
N PHE A 13 30.00 -5.28 3.79
CA PHE A 13 29.42 -4.25 2.92
C PHE A 13 28.71 -3.16 3.71
N ILE A 14 27.99 -3.48 4.80
CA ILE A 14 27.38 -2.47 5.68
C ILE A 14 28.44 -1.56 6.29
N THR A 15 29.54 -2.13 6.80
CA THR A 15 30.64 -1.37 7.40
C THR A 15 31.33 -0.49 6.35
N LEU A 16 31.59 -1.03 5.16
CA LEU A 16 32.19 -0.28 4.05
C LEU A 16 31.27 0.85 3.58
N MET A 17 29.97 0.58 3.43
CA MET A 17 28.92 1.57 3.13
C MET A 17 28.90 2.69 4.17
N PHE A 18 28.95 2.30 5.45
CA PHE A 18 29.38 3.03 6.64
C PHE A 18 30.40 4.14 6.38
N VAL A 19 31.64 3.67 6.34
CA VAL A 19 32.85 4.47 6.29
C VAL A 19 32.92 5.30 5.01
N THR A 20 32.49 4.74 3.89
CA THR A 20 32.51 5.44 2.60
C THR A 20 31.49 6.58 2.53
N ALA A 21 30.31 6.45 3.14
CA ALA A 21 29.36 7.56 3.23
C ALA A 21 29.96 8.75 4.02
N VAL A 22 30.57 8.47 5.17
CA VAL A 22 31.24 9.49 6.01
C VAL A 22 32.42 10.13 5.27
N ALA A 23 33.28 9.31 4.64
CA ALA A 23 34.43 9.80 3.89
C ALA A 23 34.01 10.63 2.65
N ALA A 24 32.94 10.24 1.95
CA ALA A 24 32.38 11.03 0.86
C ALA A 24 31.81 12.36 1.36
N ALA A 25 31.06 12.36 2.47
CA ALA A 25 30.54 13.57 3.08
C ALA A 25 31.67 14.54 3.45
N PHE A 26 32.74 14.03 4.07
CA PHE A 26 33.92 14.82 4.40
C PHE A 26 34.63 15.37 3.15
N ALA A 27 34.86 14.53 2.14
CA ALA A 27 35.54 14.94 0.90
C ALA A 27 34.79 16.06 0.16
N PHE A 28 33.48 15.89 -0.01
CA PHE A 28 32.63 16.91 -0.64
C PHE A 28 32.50 18.17 0.22
N PHE A 29 32.46 18.03 1.55
CA PHE A 29 32.46 19.17 2.46
C PHE A 29 33.74 20.01 2.31
N ARG A 30 34.90 19.36 2.36
CA ARG A 30 36.21 20.00 2.18
C ARG A 30 36.35 20.64 0.80
N ALA A 31 35.89 19.95 -0.26
CA ALA A 31 35.89 20.50 -1.61
C ALA A 31 35.02 21.77 -1.74
N THR A 32 33.96 21.88 -0.93
CA THR A 32 33.06 23.05 -0.93
C THR A 32 33.68 24.25 -0.21
N GLN A 33 34.46 24.01 0.85
CA GLN A 33 35.12 25.05 1.65
C GLN A 33 36.38 25.64 1.00
N LEU A 34 36.96 24.96 0.01
CA LEU A 34 38.16 25.47 -0.67
C LEU A 34 37.85 26.73 -1.50
N PRO A 35 38.72 27.77 -1.45
CA PRO A 35 38.57 28.95 -2.28
C PRO A 35 38.56 28.61 -3.78
N ALA A 36 37.84 29.41 -4.57
CA ALA A 36 37.71 29.22 -6.02
C ALA A 36 39.07 29.18 -6.76
N LEU A 37 40.10 29.80 -6.20
CA LEU A 37 41.46 29.84 -6.76
C LEU A 37 42.22 28.51 -6.64
N ARG A 38 41.86 27.62 -5.70
CA ARG A 38 42.48 26.29 -5.54
C ARG A 38 41.76 25.24 -6.38
N THR A 39 41.69 25.49 -7.69
CA THR A 39 40.93 24.68 -8.64
C THR A 39 41.42 23.22 -8.72
N HIS A 40 42.74 23.00 -8.65
CA HIS A 40 43.34 21.67 -8.67
C HIS A 40 42.97 20.85 -7.42
N ASP A 41 43.21 21.39 -6.22
CA ASP A 41 42.90 20.74 -4.94
C ASP A 41 41.40 20.42 -4.81
N ARG A 42 40.55 21.34 -5.26
CA ARG A 42 39.10 21.14 -5.29
C ARG A 42 38.70 20.01 -6.23
N ALA A 43 39.29 19.94 -7.42
CA ALA A 43 39.03 18.88 -8.38
C ALA A 43 39.50 17.51 -7.86
N LEU A 44 40.65 17.45 -7.17
CA LEU A 44 41.14 16.23 -6.52
C LEU A 44 40.17 15.72 -5.45
N LEU A 45 39.72 16.59 -4.52
CA LEU A 45 38.76 16.22 -3.49
C LEU A 45 37.40 15.79 -4.06
N GLN A 46 36.93 16.45 -5.14
CA GLN A 46 35.71 16.03 -5.82
C GLN A 46 35.87 14.65 -6.50
N ARG A 47 37.01 14.38 -7.13
CA ARG A 47 37.30 13.06 -7.72
C ARG A 47 37.37 11.98 -6.64
N PHE A 48 38.02 12.27 -5.52
CA PHE A 48 38.06 11.37 -4.37
C PHE A 48 36.64 11.13 -3.82
N GLY A 49 35.86 12.19 -3.59
CA GLY A 49 34.47 12.10 -3.14
C GLY A 49 33.59 11.27 -4.08
N ARG A 50 33.70 11.45 -5.40
CA ARG A 50 33.01 10.61 -6.41
C ARG A 50 33.42 9.15 -6.34
N THR A 51 34.72 8.88 -6.18
CA THR A 51 35.25 7.52 -6.13
C THR A 51 34.74 6.80 -4.89
N VAL A 52 34.84 7.44 -3.73
CA VAL A 52 34.36 6.90 -2.45
C VAL A 52 32.83 6.75 -2.47
N PHE A 53 32.08 7.71 -3.02
CA PHE A 53 30.64 7.57 -3.20
C PHE A 53 30.28 6.43 -4.19
N GLY A 54 31.11 6.20 -5.21
CA GLY A 54 30.97 5.04 -6.10
C GLY A 54 31.16 3.72 -5.35
N ILE A 55 32.16 3.64 -4.45
CA ILE A 55 32.35 2.47 -3.57
C ILE A 55 31.16 2.32 -2.61
N HIS A 56 30.63 3.42 -2.08
CA HIS A 56 29.41 3.41 -1.26
C HIS A 56 28.23 2.81 -2.04
N VAL A 57 27.99 3.23 -3.29
CA VAL A 57 26.93 2.67 -4.15
C VAL A 57 27.14 1.17 -4.39
N VAL A 58 28.36 0.74 -4.70
CA VAL A 58 28.67 -0.69 -4.86
C VAL A 58 28.43 -1.45 -3.56
N SER A 59 28.74 -0.85 -2.41
CA SER A 59 28.50 -1.45 -1.10
C SER A 59 27.01 -1.61 -0.81
N VAL A 60 26.19 -0.59 -1.10
CA VAL A 60 24.72 -0.67 -1.01
C VAL A 60 24.21 -1.82 -1.87
N MET A 61 24.65 -1.93 -3.13
CA MET A 61 24.29 -3.05 -4.01
C MET A 61 24.76 -4.40 -3.47
N GLY A 62 25.94 -4.45 -2.82
CA GLY A 62 26.45 -5.63 -2.15
C GLY A 62 25.57 -6.09 -0.98
N VAL A 63 25.11 -5.16 -0.14
CA VAL A 63 24.16 -5.46 0.94
C VAL A 63 22.84 -5.98 0.37
N VAL A 64 22.28 -5.29 -0.64
CA VAL A 64 21.04 -5.69 -1.31
C VAL A 64 21.16 -7.10 -1.89
N ALA A 65 22.22 -7.37 -2.67
CA ALA A 65 22.44 -8.67 -3.30
C ALA A 65 22.64 -9.79 -2.26
N THR A 66 23.36 -9.51 -1.18
CA THR A 66 23.60 -10.49 -0.12
C THR A 66 22.31 -10.84 0.63
N LEU A 67 21.49 -9.84 0.97
CA LEU A 67 20.22 -10.08 1.64
C LEU A 67 19.24 -10.83 0.74
N PHE A 68 19.14 -10.46 -0.54
CA PHE A 68 18.33 -11.22 -1.50
C PHE A 68 18.82 -12.65 -1.67
N PHE A 69 20.14 -12.88 -1.69
CA PHE A 69 20.71 -14.22 -1.75
C PHE A 69 20.30 -15.06 -0.53
N ILE A 70 20.39 -14.51 0.68
CA ILE A 70 19.98 -15.19 1.93
C ILE A 70 18.48 -15.53 1.90
N VAL A 71 17.64 -14.57 1.52
CA VAL A 71 16.17 -14.74 1.49
C VAL A 71 15.74 -15.73 0.40
N TYR A 72 16.31 -15.63 -0.81
CA TYR A 72 15.95 -16.49 -1.94
C TYR A 72 16.39 -17.95 -1.75
N ASN A 73 17.48 -18.19 -1.02
CA ASN A 73 17.94 -19.54 -0.69
C ASN A 73 17.38 -20.05 0.65
N HIS A 74 16.43 -19.34 1.27
CA HIS A 74 15.74 -19.78 2.48
C HIS A 74 16.70 -20.10 3.65
N TYR A 75 17.74 -19.28 3.84
CA TYR A 75 18.70 -19.47 4.94
C TYR A 75 18.09 -19.00 6.28
N TYR A 76 17.25 -19.85 6.87
CA TYR A 76 16.50 -19.60 8.11
C TYR A 76 17.36 -19.53 9.37
N GLU A 77 18.67 -19.80 9.27
CA GLU A 77 19.63 -19.41 10.31
C GLU A 77 19.72 -17.89 10.50
N TYR A 78 19.29 -17.09 9.52
CA TYR A 78 19.19 -15.63 9.62
C TYR A 78 17.80 -15.21 10.09
N HIS A 79 17.76 -14.37 11.13
CA HIS A 79 16.50 -13.88 11.70
C HIS A 79 15.60 -13.20 10.65
N TYR A 80 16.20 -12.42 9.74
CA TYR A 80 15.45 -11.71 8.71
C TYR A 80 14.75 -12.66 7.73
N ALA A 81 15.46 -13.69 7.23
CA ALA A 81 14.89 -14.66 6.30
C ALA A 81 13.80 -15.50 6.99
N TRP A 82 14.07 -15.99 8.20
CA TRP A 82 13.09 -16.73 8.99
C TRP A 82 11.82 -15.90 9.30
N SER A 83 11.96 -14.61 9.56
CA SER A 83 10.82 -13.76 9.94
C SER A 83 9.88 -13.42 8.79
N TYR A 84 10.37 -13.39 7.54
CA TYR A 84 9.65 -12.76 6.42
C TYR A 84 9.55 -13.59 5.14
N SER A 85 10.20 -14.75 5.08
CA SER A 85 10.13 -15.67 3.93
C SER A 85 9.72 -17.07 4.37
N SER A 86 9.22 -17.87 3.44
CA SER A 86 8.89 -19.29 3.62
C SER A 86 9.05 -20.04 2.30
N GLU A 87 9.17 -21.37 2.34
CA GLU A 87 9.38 -22.20 1.14
C GLU A 87 8.19 -22.15 0.17
N HIS A 88 6.99 -21.94 0.71
CA HIS A 88 5.75 -21.89 -0.06
C HIS A 88 5.40 -20.50 -0.61
N LEU A 89 6.17 -19.47 -0.23
CA LEU A 89 5.91 -18.09 -0.62
C LEU A 89 6.18 -17.88 -2.12
N PRO A 90 5.19 -17.38 -2.91
CA PRO A 90 5.43 -17.01 -4.30
C PRO A 90 6.62 -16.06 -4.49
N THR A 91 7.36 -16.21 -5.60
CA THR A 91 8.61 -15.46 -5.84
C THR A 91 8.45 -13.95 -5.77
N GLN A 92 7.33 -13.38 -6.24
CA GLN A 92 7.05 -11.95 -6.12
C GLN A 92 6.98 -11.47 -4.66
N TYR A 93 6.50 -12.32 -3.76
CA TYR A 93 6.40 -12.04 -2.34
C TYR A 93 7.71 -12.33 -1.60
N ILE A 94 8.52 -13.28 -2.10
CA ILE A 94 9.94 -13.40 -1.69
C ILE A 94 10.67 -12.10 -1.99
N ILE A 95 10.47 -11.49 -3.17
CA ILE A 95 11.06 -10.18 -3.47
C ILE A 95 10.53 -9.12 -2.49
N ALA A 96 9.21 -9.10 -2.24
CA ALA A 96 8.61 -8.10 -1.35
C ALA A 96 9.00 -8.24 0.13
N SER A 97 9.37 -9.44 0.57
CA SER A 97 9.90 -9.69 1.93
C SER A 97 11.12 -8.82 2.25
N PHE A 98 11.88 -8.41 1.23
CA PHE A 98 13.06 -7.56 1.37
C PHE A 98 12.76 -6.21 2.03
N TRP A 99 11.55 -5.68 1.90
CA TRP A 99 11.16 -4.40 2.51
C TRP A 99 10.05 -4.54 3.53
N ASN A 100 9.73 -5.78 3.92
CA ASN A 100 8.76 -6.04 4.98
C ASN A 100 9.34 -5.69 6.36
N GLY A 101 10.61 -6.01 6.61
CA GLY A 101 11.30 -5.63 7.85
C GLY A 101 11.77 -4.17 7.90
N GLN A 102 12.03 -3.65 9.11
CA GLN A 102 12.54 -2.27 9.26
C GLN A 102 13.89 -2.08 8.56
N GLU A 103 14.84 -3.01 8.75
CA GLU A 103 16.18 -2.98 8.16
C GLU A 103 16.12 -2.90 6.64
N GLY A 104 15.23 -3.72 6.07
CA GLY A 104 14.95 -3.76 4.64
C GLY A 104 14.38 -2.45 4.09
N SER A 105 13.48 -1.82 4.84
CA SER A 105 12.92 -0.53 4.46
C SER A 105 13.96 0.61 4.49
N PHE A 106 14.88 0.62 5.47
CA PHE A 106 16.03 1.54 5.47
C PHE A 106 16.97 1.28 4.30
N LEU A 107 17.17 0.02 3.93
CA LEU A 107 17.99 -0.37 2.78
C LEU A 107 17.37 0.08 1.45
N LEU A 108 16.05 -0.03 1.31
CA LEU A 108 15.31 0.50 0.16
C LEU A 108 15.48 2.03 0.03
N TRP A 109 15.49 2.73 1.16
CA TRP A 109 15.74 4.17 1.19
C TRP A 109 17.19 4.52 0.81
N LEU A 110 18.18 3.80 1.38
CA LEU A 110 19.60 3.90 1.05
C LEU A 110 19.84 3.70 -0.44
N PHE A 111 19.22 2.66 -1.02
CA PHE A 111 19.28 2.33 -2.44
C PHE A 111 18.79 3.48 -3.31
N TRP A 112 17.61 4.03 -3.04
CA TRP A 112 17.10 5.15 -3.84
C TRP A 112 17.94 6.41 -3.70
N HIS A 113 18.43 6.73 -2.51
CA HIS A 113 19.36 7.84 -2.34
C HIS A 113 20.69 7.62 -3.08
N ALA A 114 21.18 6.37 -3.18
CA ALA A 114 22.41 6.04 -3.88
C ALA A 114 22.24 6.28 -5.39
N VAL A 115 21.13 5.78 -5.96
CA VAL A 115 20.74 6.02 -7.36
C VAL A 115 20.59 7.52 -7.63
N LEU A 116 19.84 8.23 -6.80
CA LEU A 116 19.63 9.69 -6.95
C LEU A 116 20.93 10.47 -6.82
N GLY A 117 21.81 10.10 -5.88
CA GLY A 117 23.13 10.71 -5.72
C GLY A 117 23.99 10.60 -6.97
N VAL A 118 24.02 9.42 -7.61
CA VAL A 118 24.71 9.22 -8.90
C VAL A 118 24.11 10.11 -9.99
N ILE A 119 22.78 10.17 -10.10
CA ILE A 119 22.11 11.01 -11.09
C ILE A 119 22.42 12.50 -10.86
N VAL A 120 22.40 12.96 -9.62
CA VAL A 120 22.72 14.35 -9.25
C VAL A 120 24.18 14.68 -9.61
N MET A 121 25.14 13.81 -9.29
CA MET A 121 26.54 13.99 -9.69
C MET A 121 26.74 14.05 -11.20
N ALA A 122 26.01 13.23 -11.96
CA ALA A 122 26.08 13.22 -13.41
C ALA A 122 25.46 14.49 -14.04
N THR A 123 24.39 15.01 -13.43
CA THR A 123 23.57 16.07 -14.01
C THR A 123 23.94 17.49 -13.55
N ASN A 124 24.52 17.67 -12.36
CA ASN A 124 24.66 18.96 -11.67
C ASN A 124 26.09 19.28 -11.19
N ARG A 125 27.05 19.45 -12.12
CA ARG A 125 28.48 19.70 -11.81
C ARG A 125 28.75 20.93 -10.92
N ARG A 126 28.02 22.03 -11.13
CA ARG A 126 28.19 23.28 -10.35
C ARG A 126 27.85 23.10 -8.87
N TRP A 127 26.79 22.35 -8.58
CA TRP A 127 26.25 22.13 -7.24
C TRP A 127 26.73 20.83 -6.60
N GLU A 128 27.52 20.06 -7.33
CA GLU A 128 27.90 18.70 -6.97
C GLU A 128 28.45 18.59 -5.54
N ALA A 129 29.52 19.32 -5.22
CA ALA A 129 30.14 19.22 -3.89
C ALA A 129 29.19 19.62 -2.73
N PRO A 130 28.53 20.80 -2.73
CA PRO A 130 27.68 21.15 -1.60
C PRO A 130 26.44 20.26 -1.48
N VAL A 131 25.82 19.84 -2.59
CA VAL A 131 24.65 18.95 -2.56
C VAL A 131 25.04 17.54 -2.13
N MET A 132 26.13 16.99 -2.68
CA MET A 132 26.60 15.65 -2.32
C MET A 132 27.11 15.55 -0.90
N THR A 133 27.53 16.66 -0.28
CA THR A 133 27.82 16.70 1.16
C THR A 133 26.58 16.31 1.97
N ILE A 134 25.42 16.88 1.65
CA ILE A 134 24.16 16.61 2.35
C ILE A 134 23.67 15.19 2.06
N PHE A 135 23.73 14.73 0.81
CA PHE A 135 23.40 13.35 0.44
C PHE A 135 24.25 12.33 1.20
N ALA A 136 25.57 12.49 1.18
CA ALA A 136 26.48 11.57 1.83
C ALA A 136 26.32 11.59 3.36
N LEU A 137 26.00 12.75 3.95
CA LEU A 137 25.68 12.84 5.38
C LEU A 137 24.41 12.08 5.73
N VAL A 138 23.33 12.24 4.95
CA VAL A 138 22.08 11.47 5.12
C VAL A 138 22.31 9.97 4.91
N GLN A 139 23.11 9.59 3.90
CA GLN A 139 23.52 8.21 3.67
C GLN A 139 24.27 7.63 4.87
N ALA A 140 25.16 8.39 5.51
CA ALA A 140 25.86 7.95 6.70
C ALA A 140 24.89 7.71 7.87
N PHE A 141 23.88 8.56 8.08
CA PHE A 141 22.87 8.33 9.11
C PHE A 141 22.01 7.11 8.82
N LEU A 142 21.55 6.93 7.59
CA LEU A 142 20.76 5.76 7.23
C LEU A 142 21.58 4.46 7.29
N ALA A 143 22.86 4.52 6.90
CA ALA A 143 23.75 3.37 6.99
C ALA A 143 24.05 3.00 8.46
N SER A 144 24.08 3.98 9.37
CA SER A 144 24.19 3.70 10.80
C SER A 144 22.93 3.07 11.40
N MET A 145 21.75 3.21 10.76
CA MET A 145 20.51 2.53 11.18
C MET A 145 20.57 1.02 10.96
N ILE A 146 21.41 0.53 10.06
CA ILE A 146 21.56 -0.91 9.78
C ILE A 146 22.93 -1.47 10.20
N LEU A 147 23.72 -0.70 10.95
CA LEU A 147 25.08 -1.08 11.34
C LEU A 147 25.13 -2.27 12.30
N GLY A 148 24.17 -2.37 13.23
CA GLY A 148 24.04 -3.50 14.16
C GLY A 148 25.15 -3.61 15.21
N VAL A 149 25.80 -2.50 15.56
CA VAL A 149 26.92 -2.48 16.50
C VAL A 149 26.42 -2.16 17.90
N VAL A 150 26.72 -3.02 18.87
CA VAL A 150 26.51 -2.77 20.30
C VAL A 150 27.85 -2.40 20.92
N ILE A 151 27.94 -1.23 21.57
CA ILE A 151 29.17 -0.79 22.23
C ILE A 151 29.24 -1.39 23.64
N PRO A 152 30.18 -2.31 23.93
CA PRO A 152 30.28 -2.92 25.25
C PRO A 152 30.56 -1.87 26.34
N GLY A 153 29.78 -1.90 27.42
CA GLY A 153 29.94 -1.02 28.58
C GLY A 153 29.11 0.28 28.57
N LEU A 154 28.39 0.58 27.49
CA LEU A 154 27.47 1.72 27.40
C LEU A 154 26.00 1.33 27.14
N ASP A 155 25.71 0.02 27.03
CA ASP A 155 24.40 -0.55 26.65
C ASP A 155 23.74 0.16 25.45
N LEU A 156 24.57 0.72 24.55
CA LEU A 156 24.13 1.50 23.41
C LEU A 156 24.19 0.66 22.14
N LYS A 157 23.01 0.41 21.56
CA LYS A 157 22.84 -0.24 20.26
C LYS A 157 22.76 0.81 19.15
N ILE A 158 23.63 0.70 18.15
CA ILE A 158 23.64 1.55 16.96
C ILE A 158 23.19 0.71 15.76
N GLY A 159 21.97 0.96 15.32
CA GLY A 159 21.32 0.24 14.23
C GLY A 159 21.01 -1.23 14.51
N SER A 160 20.37 -1.87 13.53
CA SER A 160 20.03 -3.30 13.53
C SER A 160 20.47 -3.92 12.21
N SER A 161 21.35 -4.92 12.25
CA SER A 161 21.84 -5.56 11.01
C SER A 161 20.83 -6.60 10.52
N PRO A 162 20.46 -6.61 9.23
CA PRO A 162 19.60 -7.66 8.67
C PRO A 162 20.29 -9.03 8.61
N PHE A 163 21.60 -9.09 8.90
CA PHE A 163 22.42 -10.31 8.86
C PHE A 163 22.65 -10.94 10.23
N MET A 164 21.88 -10.55 11.25
CA MET A 164 21.91 -11.22 12.56
C MET A 164 21.38 -12.66 12.45
N LEU A 165 22.06 -13.61 13.10
CA LEU A 165 21.60 -14.99 13.17
C LEU A 165 20.42 -15.10 14.14
N LEU A 166 19.51 -16.03 13.85
CA LEU A 166 18.34 -16.32 14.66
C LEU A 166 18.71 -16.67 16.10
N ARG A 167 19.78 -17.47 16.28
CA ARG A 167 20.32 -17.84 17.61
C ARG A 167 20.80 -16.62 18.42
N ASP A 168 21.30 -15.58 17.75
CA ASP A 168 21.84 -14.39 18.40
C ASP A 168 20.73 -13.43 18.86
N VAL A 169 19.60 -13.43 18.13
CA VAL A 169 18.42 -12.61 18.45
C VAL A 169 17.55 -13.31 19.48
N MET A 170 17.37 -14.63 19.39
CA MET A 170 16.46 -15.42 20.21
C MET A 170 17.19 -16.27 21.25
N GLN A 171 18.21 -15.70 21.90
CA GLN A 171 19.04 -16.41 22.90
C GLN A 171 18.22 -17.01 24.06
N SER A 172 17.06 -16.43 24.37
CA SER A 172 16.17 -16.89 25.43
C SER A 172 15.32 -18.12 25.05
N TRP A 173 15.30 -18.52 23.78
CA TRP A 173 14.51 -19.67 23.34
C TRP A 173 15.13 -21.00 23.82
N PRO A 174 14.35 -21.92 24.43
CA PRO A 174 14.86 -23.19 24.95
C PRO A 174 15.60 -24.04 23.91
N VAL A 175 15.17 -23.99 22.64
CA VAL A 175 15.76 -24.78 21.56
C VAL A 175 17.25 -24.49 21.36
N PHE A 176 17.67 -23.23 21.49
CA PHE A 176 19.07 -22.83 21.31
C PHE A 176 19.95 -23.14 22.53
N GLN A 177 19.36 -23.35 23.70
CA GLN A 177 20.08 -23.84 24.88
C GLN A 177 20.39 -25.34 24.77
N ILE A 178 19.55 -26.08 24.04
CA ILE A 178 19.70 -27.53 23.82
C ILE A 178 20.53 -27.82 22.57
N ASN A 179 20.23 -27.13 21.47
CA ASN A 179 20.92 -27.24 20.19
C ASN A 179 21.27 -25.85 19.65
N PRO A 180 22.49 -25.35 19.90
CA PRO A 180 22.95 -24.05 19.42
C PRO A 180 22.95 -23.91 17.89
N ASP A 181 23.00 -25.03 17.16
CA ASP A 181 23.02 -25.07 15.70
C ASP A 181 21.65 -25.41 15.08
N TYR A 182 20.58 -25.28 15.86
CA TYR A 182 19.22 -25.47 15.37
C TYR A 182 18.89 -24.46 14.26
N VAL A 183 18.36 -24.95 13.14
CA VAL A 183 17.82 -24.13 12.05
C VAL A 183 16.38 -24.58 11.82
N PRO A 184 15.40 -23.66 11.85
CA PRO A 184 14.01 -23.98 11.51
C PRO A 184 13.88 -24.59 10.12
N VAL A 185 12.95 -25.52 9.95
CA VAL A 185 12.65 -26.16 8.66
C VAL A 185 12.06 -25.14 7.67
N ASP A 186 11.20 -24.24 8.17
CA ASP A 186 10.58 -23.18 7.37
C ASP A 186 10.58 -21.85 8.14
N GLY A 187 10.39 -20.76 7.42
CA GLY A 187 10.17 -19.42 7.96
C GLY A 187 8.70 -19.07 8.13
N ARG A 188 8.42 -17.94 8.77
CA ARG A 188 7.05 -17.46 9.04
C ARG A 188 6.34 -16.92 7.80
N GLY A 189 7.07 -16.67 6.71
CA GLY A 189 6.52 -16.05 5.50
C GLY A 189 6.12 -14.58 5.70
N LEU A 190 5.52 -13.99 4.67
CA LEU A 190 4.82 -12.71 4.81
C LEU A 190 3.48 -12.93 5.52
N ASN A 191 3.06 -11.94 6.31
CA ASN A 191 1.69 -11.92 6.82
C ASN A 191 0.71 -12.12 5.64
N PRO A 192 -0.21 -13.09 5.71
CA PRO A 192 -1.17 -13.38 4.65
C PRO A 192 -1.87 -12.13 4.09
N SER A 193 -2.20 -11.17 4.93
CA SER A 193 -2.90 -9.94 4.51
C SER A 193 -2.05 -9.07 3.58
N LEU A 194 -0.73 -9.17 3.67
CA LEU A 194 0.25 -8.47 2.85
C LEU A 194 0.59 -9.21 1.55
N GLN A 195 0.12 -10.45 1.36
CA GLN A 195 0.30 -11.19 0.12
C GLN A 195 -0.66 -10.66 -0.95
N ASN A 196 -0.36 -9.46 -1.43
CA ASN A 196 -1.04 -8.77 -2.51
C ASN A 196 0.01 -8.08 -3.40
N TYR A 197 -0.23 -8.04 -4.72
CA TYR A 197 0.66 -7.38 -5.68
C TYR A 197 1.01 -5.93 -5.30
N TRP A 198 0.12 -5.20 -4.62
CA TRP A 198 0.41 -3.85 -4.12
C TRP A 198 1.60 -3.82 -3.15
N MET A 199 1.79 -4.83 -2.30
CA MET A 199 2.95 -4.95 -1.41
C MET A 199 4.27 -5.02 -2.21
N VAL A 200 4.22 -5.48 -3.46
CA VAL A 200 5.40 -5.58 -4.33
C VAL A 200 5.82 -4.21 -4.90
N ILE A 201 4.85 -3.34 -5.21
CA ILE A 201 5.13 -2.12 -5.99
C ILE A 201 4.91 -0.81 -5.23
N HIS A 202 4.01 -0.79 -4.24
CA HIS A 202 3.69 0.41 -3.48
C HIS A 202 4.85 0.86 -2.58
N PRO A 203 5.42 0.02 -1.68
CA PRO A 203 6.52 0.46 -0.82
C PRO A 203 7.74 0.99 -1.60
N PRO A 204 8.25 0.30 -2.66
CA PRO A 204 9.32 0.86 -3.49
C PRO A 204 9.02 2.23 -4.10
N THR A 205 7.77 2.44 -4.54
CA THR A 205 7.34 3.73 -5.10
C THR A 205 7.26 4.81 -4.03
N LEU A 206 6.69 4.50 -2.87
CA LEU A 206 6.57 5.44 -1.75
C LEU A 206 7.94 5.85 -1.22
N PHE A 207 8.86 4.89 -1.04
CA PHE A 207 10.23 5.16 -0.60
C PHE A 207 11.05 5.93 -1.64
N LEU A 208 10.82 5.72 -2.93
CA LEU A 208 11.38 6.61 -3.97
C LEU A 208 10.84 8.04 -3.81
N GLY A 209 9.55 8.20 -3.51
CA GLY A 209 8.93 9.48 -3.19
C GLY A 209 9.61 10.19 -2.01
N TYR A 210 9.84 9.46 -0.91
CA TYR A 210 10.61 9.94 0.25
C TYR A 210 12.03 10.34 -0.14
N ALA A 211 12.72 9.47 -0.87
CA ALA A 211 14.09 9.70 -1.33
C ALA A 211 14.21 10.94 -2.24
N LEU A 212 13.21 11.23 -3.07
CA LEU A 212 13.21 12.40 -3.94
C LEU A 212 13.13 13.73 -3.18
N THR A 213 12.59 13.75 -1.97
CA THR A 213 12.49 14.98 -1.16
C THR A 213 13.85 15.52 -0.71
N ILE A 214 14.87 14.66 -0.59
CA ILE A 214 16.23 15.08 -0.22
C ILE A 214 16.86 15.97 -1.29
N VAL A 215 16.49 15.82 -2.57
CA VAL A 215 17.13 16.55 -3.66
C VAL A 215 16.85 18.06 -3.55
N PRO A 216 15.60 18.55 -3.54
CA PRO A 216 15.33 19.97 -3.35
C PRO A 216 15.78 20.47 -1.97
N PHE A 217 15.72 19.64 -0.93
CA PHE A 217 16.27 19.95 0.40
C PHE A 217 17.78 20.24 0.35
N ALA A 218 18.56 19.35 -0.26
CA ALA A 218 20.01 19.48 -0.36
C ALA A 218 20.39 20.72 -1.20
N PHE A 219 19.65 21.04 -2.27
CA PHE A 219 19.81 22.30 -3.00
C PHE A 219 19.50 23.53 -2.14
N ALA A 220 18.44 23.50 -1.33
CA ALA A 220 18.08 24.60 -0.44
C ALA A 220 19.17 24.85 0.62
N ILE A 221 19.65 23.80 1.30
CA ILE A 221 20.73 23.89 2.29
C ILE A 221 22.05 24.32 1.62
N ALA A 222 22.39 23.76 0.46
CA ALA A 222 23.55 24.18 -0.31
C ALA A 222 23.48 25.66 -0.72
N GLY A 223 22.30 26.14 -1.12
CA GLY A 223 22.05 27.53 -1.48
C GLY A 223 22.26 28.49 -0.31
N LEU A 224 21.77 28.13 0.88
CA LEU A 224 22.00 28.89 2.12
C LEU A 224 23.47 28.86 2.55
N TRP A 225 24.11 27.69 2.50
CA TRP A 225 25.51 27.51 2.89
C TRP A 225 26.46 28.31 2.00
N GLN A 226 26.28 28.22 0.68
CA GLN A 226 27.13 28.91 -0.31
C GLN A 226 26.68 30.35 -0.59
N ARG A 227 25.68 30.86 0.14
CA ARG A 227 25.09 32.20 -0.04
C ARG A 227 24.60 32.46 -1.47
N GLN A 228 24.18 31.41 -2.16
CA GLN A 228 23.63 31.43 -3.52
C GLN A 228 22.10 31.35 -3.45
N TYR A 229 21.50 32.35 -2.80
CA TYR A 229 20.11 32.30 -2.32
C TYR A 229 19.06 32.08 -3.41
N HIS A 230 19.26 32.59 -4.63
CA HIS A 230 18.30 32.40 -5.73
C HIS A 230 18.68 31.25 -6.69
N ALA A 231 19.97 30.91 -6.77
CA ALA A 231 20.47 30.04 -7.83
C ALA A 231 20.08 28.56 -7.64
N TRP A 232 19.75 28.13 -6.41
CA TRP A 232 19.32 26.76 -6.10
C TRP A 232 17.91 26.44 -6.59
N VAL A 233 17.04 27.45 -6.76
CA VAL A 233 15.62 27.28 -7.13
C VAL A 233 15.47 26.58 -8.48
N ARG A 234 16.30 26.95 -9.46
CA ARG A 234 16.23 26.41 -10.83
C ARG A 234 16.53 24.91 -10.89
N PRO A 235 17.67 24.41 -10.36
CA PRO A 235 17.93 22.97 -10.35
C PRO A 235 16.99 22.20 -9.42
N ALA A 236 16.48 22.80 -8.33
CA ALA A 236 15.59 22.12 -7.39
C ALA A 236 14.16 21.90 -7.94
N LEU A 237 13.60 22.85 -8.72
CA LEU A 237 12.20 22.81 -9.14
C LEU A 237 11.78 21.55 -9.92
N PRO A 238 12.54 21.04 -10.93
CA PRO A 238 12.20 19.78 -11.58
C PRO A 238 12.14 18.60 -10.61
N TRP A 239 13.05 18.54 -9.64
CA TRP A 239 13.07 17.49 -8.64
C TRP A 239 11.91 17.59 -7.65
N ALA A 240 11.52 18.80 -7.23
CA ALA A 240 10.33 18.99 -6.41
C ALA A 240 9.06 18.50 -7.13
N LEU A 241 8.95 18.74 -8.44
CA LEU A 241 7.83 18.23 -9.25
C LEU A 241 7.83 16.70 -9.37
N VAL A 242 8.98 16.08 -9.64
CA VAL A 242 9.11 14.61 -9.69
C VAL A 242 8.85 13.99 -8.32
N GLY A 243 9.34 14.61 -7.25
CA GLY A 243 9.06 14.21 -5.87
C GLY A 243 7.57 14.26 -5.55
N SER A 244 6.88 15.37 -5.88
CA SER A 244 5.43 15.48 -5.72
C SER A 244 4.66 14.44 -6.53
N LEU A 245 5.11 14.14 -7.76
CA LEU A 245 4.50 13.10 -8.59
C LEU A 245 4.64 11.73 -7.94
N VAL A 246 5.87 11.29 -7.67
CA VAL A 246 6.14 9.92 -7.23
C VAL A 246 5.60 9.68 -5.82
N LEU A 247 5.75 10.65 -4.91
CA LEU A 247 5.15 10.56 -3.58
C LEU A 247 3.62 10.56 -3.65
N GLY A 248 3.02 11.38 -4.53
CA GLY A 248 1.57 11.38 -4.75
C GLY A 248 1.07 10.06 -5.33
N VAL A 249 1.75 9.49 -6.32
CA VAL A 249 1.44 8.17 -6.87
C VAL A 249 1.60 7.09 -5.80
N GLY A 250 2.64 7.13 -4.98
CA GLY A 250 2.80 6.22 -3.84
C GLY A 250 1.59 6.27 -2.89
N ILE A 251 1.14 7.47 -2.51
CA ILE A 251 -0.06 7.66 -1.67
C ILE A 251 -1.31 7.10 -2.37
N LEU A 252 -1.51 7.37 -3.66
CA LEU A 252 -2.65 6.89 -4.43
C LEU A 252 -2.65 5.35 -4.58
N MET A 253 -1.48 4.74 -4.75
CA MET A 253 -1.34 3.28 -4.77
C MET A 253 -1.70 2.68 -3.41
N GLY A 254 -1.31 3.33 -2.31
CA GLY A 254 -1.69 2.90 -0.96
C GLY A 254 -3.21 3.01 -0.74
N ALA A 255 -3.82 4.10 -1.17
CA ALA A 255 -5.26 4.31 -1.09
C ALA A 255 -6.05 3.26 -1.92
N TYR A 256 -5.56 2.94 -3.12
CA TYR A 256 -6.16 1.93 -3.98
C TYR A 256 -5.93 0.51 -3.42
N TRP A 257 -4.77 0.22 -2.83
CA TRP A 257 -4.52 -1.04 -2.13
C TRP A 257 -5.48 -1.20 -0.94
N ALA A 258 -5.60 -0.19 -0.08
CA ALA A 258 -6.55 -0.17 1.03
C ALA A 258 -7.98 -0.46 0.54
N TYR A 259 -8.38 0.14 -0.58
CA TYR A 259 -9.67 -0.12 -1.20
C TYR A 259 -9.87 -1.58 -1.58
N GLU A 260 -8.85 -2.25 -2.13
CA GLU A 260 -8.95 -3.66 -2.55
C GLU A 260 -8.77 -4.67 -1.41
N THR A 261 -8.23 -4.29 -0.25
CA THR A 261 -7.89 -5.26 0.81
C THR A 261 -8.52 -5.04 2.18
N LEU A 262 -8.87 -3.80 2.56
CA LEU A 262 -9.24 -3.49 3.95
C LEU A 262 -10.75 -3.36 4.14
N ASN A 263 -11.31 -4.16 5.05
CA ASN A 263 -12.75 -4.30 5.31
C ASN A 263 -13.51 -3.05 5.81
N PHE A 264 -12.86 -1.93 6.14
CA PHE A 264 -13.55 -0.71 6.60
C PHE A 264 -14.36 -0.01 5.48
N GLY A 265 -14.22 -0.47 4.23
CA GLY A 265 -15.11 -0.04 3.15
C GLY A 265 -14.72 1.30 2.54
N GLY A 266 -13.44 1.62 2.43
CA GLY A 266 -12.98 2.86 1.82
C GLY A 266 -11.54 2.76 1.32
N TYR A 267 -11.04 3.86 0.79
CA TYR A 267 -9.67 3.99 0.27
C TYR A 267 -8.77 4.87 1.16
N TRP A 268 -9.31 5.40 2.26
CA TRP A 268 -8.58 6.23 3.22
C TRP A 268 -9.31 6.23 4.56
N ASN A 269 -8.60 5.95 5.65
CA ASN A 269 -9.20 5.89 6.99
C ASN A 269 -8.62 6.93 7.97
N TRP A 270 -7.71 7.79 7.49
CA TRP A 270 -6.97 8.73 8.34
C TRP A 270 -6.10 8.05 9.39
N ASP A 271 -5.63 6.84 9.10
CA ASP A 271 -4.67 6.13 9.93
C ASP A 271 -3.38 6.99 10.12
N PRO A 272 -2.76 7.01 11.31
CA PRO A 272 -1.58 7.84 11.56
C PRO A 272 -0.42 7.64 10.57
N VAL A 273 -0.24 6.45 10.02
CA VAL A 273 0.80 6.15 9.01
C VAL A 273 0.41 6.70 7.64
N GLU A 274 -0.87 6.60 7.26
CA GLU A 274 -1.43 7.27 6.08
C GLU A 274 -1.27 8.81 6.19
N ASN A 275 -1.55 9.37 7.36
CA ASN A 275 -1.39 10.79 7.63
C ASN A 275 0.08 11.22 7.51
N ALA A 276 1.00 10.41 8.03
CA ALA A 276 2.44 10.69 8.02
C ALA A 276 3.01 10.83 6.60
N VAL A 277 2.48 10.13 5.60
CA VAL A 277 2.88 10.31 4.19
C VAL A 277 2.18 11.51 3.51
N TYR A 278 0.94 11.81 3.90
CA TYR A 278 0.14 12.90 3.31
C TYR A 278 0.68 14.30 3.66
N ILE A 279 1.10 14.51 4.91
CA ILE A 279 1.61 15.79 5.42
C ILE A 279 2.82 16.33 4.62
N PRO A 280 3.94 15.58 4.43
CA PRO A 280 5.09 16.05 3.66
C PRO A 280 4.78 16.25 2.18
N TRP A 281 3.81 15.51 1.62
CA TRP A 281 3.37 15.68 0.24
C TRP A 281 2.68 17.03 0.03
N LEU A 282 1.72 17.40 0.89
CA LEU A 282 1.08 18.72 0.85
C LEU A 282 2.10 19.85 0.97
N MET A 283 3.06 19.70 1.88
CA MET A 283 4.15 20.65 2.08
C MET A 283 5.04 20.80 0.84
N LEU A 284 5.35 19.68 0.17
CA LEU A 284 6.13 19.69 -1.08
C LEU A 284 5.35 20.35 -2.23
N VAL A 285 4.05 20.06 -2.36
CA VAL A 285 3.19 20.69 -3.39
C VAL A 285 3.09 22.20 -3.14
N ALA A 286 2.94 22.66 -1.89
CA ALA A 286 3.03 24.07 -1.54
C ALA A 286 4.41 24.66 -1.91
N GLY A 287 5.49 23.91 -1.64
CA GLY A 287 6.86 24.22 -2.04
C GLY A 287 7.02 24.40 -3.54
N VAL A 288 6.43 23.52 -4.36
CA VAL A 288 6.46 23.64 -5.83
C VAL A 288 5.85 24.97 -6.29
N HIS A 289 4.71 25.37 -5.73
CA HIS A 289 4.03 26.61 -6.09
C HIS A 289 4.84 27.84 -5.71
N THR A 290 5.44 27.86 -4.52
CA THR A 290 6.32 28.96 -4.08
C THR A 290 7.64 29.00 -4.88
N LEU A 291 8.21 27.85 -5.25
CA LEU A 291 9.38 27.76 -6.14
C LEU A 291 9.09 28.34 -7.54
N VAL A 292 7.87 28.16 -8.05
CA VAL A 292 7.46 28.77 -9.33
C VAL A 292 7.45 30.30 -9.24
N ILE A 293 6.98 30.87 -8.12
CA ILE A 293 7.03 32.31 -7.87
C ILE A 293 8.49 32.76 -7.70
N ALA A 294 9.24 32.09 -6.82
CA ALA A 294 10.63 32.42 -6.50
C ALA A 294 11.51 32.43 -7.76
N ARG A 295 11.33 31.47 -8.70
CA ARG A 295 12.05 31.44 -9.97
C ARG A 295 11.84 32.69 -10.83
N ARG A 296 10.65 33.32 -10.74
CA ARG A 296 10.25 34.46 -11.59
C ARG A 296 10.81 35.78 -11.07
N ASN A 297 10.69 36.05 -9.78
CA ASN A 297 11.01 37.37 -9.20
C ASN A 297 11.52 37.32 -7.75
N GLY A 298 11.76 36.14 -7.18
CA GLY A 298 12.33 35.98 -5.82
C GLY A 298 11.40 36.29 -4.64
N SER A 299 10.17 36.79 -4.84
CA SER A 299 9.33 37.27 -3.73
C SER A 299 8.92 36.18 -2.72
N ALA A 300 8.80 34.92 -3.17
CA ALA A 300 8.46 33.78 -2.32
C ALA A 300 9.69 32.93 -1.92
N LEU A 301 10.90 33.49 -2.01
CA LEU A 301 12.13 32.72 -1.80
C LEU A 301 12.26 32.17 -0.37
N GLY A 302 12.02 33.01 0.64
CA GLY A 302 12.05 32.58 2.05
C GLY A 302 11.03 31.47 2.35
N THR A 303 9.81 31.62 1.83
CA THR A 303 8.76 30.60 1.96
C THR A 303 9.14 29.30 1.23
N SER A 304 9.73 29.40 0.03
CA SER A 304 10.18 28.21 -0.72
C SER A 304 11.23 27.42 0.06
N LEU A 305 12.16 28.12 0.74
CA LEU A 305 13.14 27.47 1.63
C LEU A 305 12.45 26.74 2.77
N ILE A 306 11.53 27.40 3.48
CA ILE A 306 10.80 26.80 4.61
C ILE A 306 10.04 25.55 4.17
N LEU A 307 9.25 25.63 3.10
CA LEU A 307 8.37 24.52 2.69
C LEU A 307 9.18 23.31 2.18
N VAL A 308 10.26 23.53 1.42
CA VAL A 308 11.13 22.44 0.94
C VAL A 308 11.90 21.80 2.09
N ILE A 309 12.41 22.60 3.03
CA ILE A 309 13.08 22.09 4.24
C ILE A 309 12.09 21.31 5.11
N ALA A 310 10.90 21.87 5.37
CA ALA A 310 9.87 21.23 6.15
C ALA A 310 9.43 19.90 5.53
N SER A 311 9.26 19.81 4.21
CA SER A 311 8.87 18.56 3.54
C SER A 311 9.85 17.41 3.82
N PHE A 312 11.17 17.63 3.70
CA PHE A 312 12.17 16.61 4.02
C PHE A 312 12.21 16.27 5.52
N LEU A 313 12.14 17.28 6.40
CA LEU A 313 12.08 17.05 7.85
C LEU A 313 10.83 16.28 8.26
N LEU A 314 9.70 16.51 7.60
CA LEU A 314 8.46 15.78 7.82
C LEU A 314 8.53 14.33 7.31
N VAL A 315 9.34 14.02 6.29
CA VAL A 315 9.66 12.63 5.92
C VAL A 315 10.49 11.95 7.02
N LEU A 316 11.47 12.64 7.61
CA LEU A 316 12.22 12.11 8.76
C LEU A 316 11.28 11.88 9.96
N TYR A 317 10.36 12.82 10.20
CA TYR A 317 9.36 12.71 11.25
C TYR A 317 8.37 11.56 10.99
N ALA A 318 7.91 11.38 9.75
CA ALA A 318 7.07 10.25 9.35
C ALA A 318 7.77 8.91 9.59
N THR A 319 9.07 8.84 9.31
CA THR A 319 9.90 7.66 9.62
C THR A 319 9.96 7.42 11.14
N PHE A 320 10.17 8.48 11.93
CA PHE A 320 10.13 8.36 13.38
C PHE A 320 8.76 7.85 13.88
N LEU A 321 7.65 8.43 13.42
CA LEU A 321 6.29 8.01 13.80
C LEU A 321 6.06 6.52 13.49
N THR A 322 6.42 6.09 12.29
CA THR A 322 6.15 4.72 11.79
C THR A 322 7.08 3.66 12.37
N ARG A 323 8.30 4.01 12.80
CA ARG A 323 9.35 3.03 13.17
C ARG A 323 9.78 3.05 14.64
N SER A 324 9.35 4.04 15.41
CA SER A 324 9.73 4.16 16.84
C SER A 324 8.83 3.38 17.81
N GLY A 325 7.82 2.66 17.32
CA GLY A 325 6.80 2.02 18.14
C GLY A 325 5.82 2.99 18.82
N ILE A 326 5.95 4.31 18.62
CA ILE A 326 5.09 5.31 19.29
C ILE A 326 3.62 5.26 18.86
N LEU A 327 3.36 4.67 17.69
CA LEU A 327 2.03 4.50 17.12
C LEU A 327 1.42 3.12 17.40
N GLY A 328 2.07 2.24 18.16
CA GLY A 328 1.68 0.83 18.31
C GLY A 328 0.21 0.58 18.65
N GLU A 329 -0.38 1.41 19.52
CA GLU A 329 -1.80 1.31 19.92
C GLU A 329 -2.77 2.06 19.00
N SER A 330 -2.26 2.90 18.09
CA SER A 330 -3.05 3.85 17.30
C SER A 330 -3.04 3.58 15.79
N SER A 331 -2.18 2.67 15.33
CA SER A 331 -2.05 2.31 13.92
C SER A 331 -1.65 0.86 13.72
N VAL A 332 -2.42 0.19 12.87
CA VAL A 332 -2.17 -1.18 12.40
C VAL A 332 -1.01 -1.27 11.40
N HIS A 333 -0.54 -0.14 10.87
CA HIS A 333 0.55 -0.06 9.89
C HIS A 333 1.90 0.29 10.53
N SER A 334 1.95 0.47 11.86
CA SER A 334 3.16 0.87 12.56
C SER A 334 4.08 -0.32 12.84
N PHE A 335 5.39 -0.05 12.89
CA PHE A 335 6.39 -1.07 13.21
C PHE A 335 6.72 -1.06 14.71
N THR A 336 7.04 -2.24 15.24
CA THR A 336 7.55 -2.43 16.59
C THR A 336 8.92 -1.79 16.77
N ASP A 337 9.22 -1.17 17.92
CA ASP A 337 10.52 -0.52 18.14
C ASP A 337 11.66 -1.54 18.21
N LEU A 338 12.70 -1.36 17.39
CA LEU A 338 13.94 -2.16 17.42
C LEU A 338 14.97 -1.66 18.46
N GLY A 339 14.55 -0.74 19.34
CA GLY A 339 15.41 0.01 20.25
C GLY A 339 16.13 1.17 19.56
N LEU A 340 15.61 1.65 18.43
CA LEU A 340 16.27 2.65 17.57
C LEU A 340 15.58 4.02 17.60
N SER A 341 14.49 4.16 18.38
CA SER A 341 13.73 5.40 18.52
C SER A 341 14.59 6.61 18.92
N GLY A 342 15.56 6.43 19.83
CA GLY A 342 16.52 7.48 20.22
C GLY A 342 17.45 7.91 19.08
N GLN A 343 17.94 6.97 18.26
CA GLN A 343 18.77 7.24 17.09
C GLN A 343 17.98 8.00 16.00
N LEU A 344 16.72 7.63 15.78
CA LEU A 344 15.81 8.32 14.86
C LEU A 344 15.55 9.77 15.31
N LEU A 345 15.36 10.00 16.60
CA LEU A 345 15.22 11.36 17.15
C LEU A 345 16.50 12.18 16.96
N LEU A 346 17.67 11.61 17.25
CA LEU A 346 18.95 12.28 17.02
C LEU A 346 19.10 12.69 15.55
N TYR A 347 18.74 11.79 14.63
CA TYR A 347 18.77 12.08 13.20
C TYR A 347 17.81 13.22 12.83
N LEU A 348 16.54 13.16 13.24
CA LEU A 348 15.55 14.22 13.02
C LEU A 348 16.04 15.58 13.56
N PHE A 349 16.48 15.62 14.82
CA PHE A 349 16.92 16.86 15.46
C PHE A 349 18.20 17.42 14.85
N THR A 350 19.13 16.57 14.38
CA THR A 350 20.35 17.03 13.71
C THR A 350 20.03 17.87 12.48
N PHE A 351 19.16 17.36 11.59
CA PHE A 351 18.80 18.09 10.37
C PHE A 351 17.84 19.25 10.65
N LEU A 352 16.96 19.12 11.64
CA LEU A 352 16.09 20.22 12.09
C LEU A 352 16.92 21.40 12.58
N ILE A 353 17.83 21.17 13.54
CA ILE A 353 18.66 22.21 14.14
C ILE A 353 19.60 22.80 13.10
N LEU A 354 20.29 21.97 12.29
CA LEU A 354 21.18 22.45 11.25
C LEU A 354 20.45 23.37 10.26
N SER A 355 19.27 22.96 9.81
CA SER A 355 18.47 23.74 8.85
C SER A 355 17.93 25.02 9.48
N ALA A 356 17.42 24.96 10.72
CA ALA A 356 16.88 26.11 11.44
C ALA A 356 17.97 27.15 11.73
N VAL A 357 19.13 26.72 12.24
CA VAL A 357 20.28 27.60 12.52
C VAL A 357 20.76 28.27 11.24
N LEU A 358 20.97 27.49 10.17
CA LEU A 358 21.46 28.02 8.90
C LEU A 358 20.46 29.02 8.29
N LEU A 359 19.16 28.69 8.30
CA LEU A 359 18.12 29.58 7.80
C LEU A 359 18.04 30.87 8.63
N THR A 360 18.13 30.77 9.96
CA THR A 360 18.06 31.93 10.86
C THR A 360 19.24 32.88 10.67
N ILE A 361 20.46 32.34 10.62
CA ILE A 361 21.68 33.15 10.43
C ILE A 361 21.66 33.85 9.07
N ARG A 362 21.16 33.18 8.02
CA ARG A 362 21.13 33.73 6.65
C ARG A 362 19.86 34.51 6.32
N TRP A 363 18.88 34.56 7.22
CA TRP A 363 17.57 35.15 6.93
C TRP A 363 17.67 36.59 6.42
N LYS A 364 18.48 37.42 7.09
CA LYS A 364 18.68 38.83 6.74
C LYS A 364 19.44 39.04 5.42
N GLU A 365 20.14 38.02 4.93
CA GLU A 365 20.88 38.07 3.66
C GLU A 365 20.01 37.68 2.46
N LEU A 366 18.79 37.17 2.68
CA LEU A 366 17.88 36.79 1.62
C LEU A 366 17.42 38.03 0.83
N PRO A 367 17.40 37.98 -0.51
CA PRO A 367 16.91 39.08 -1.33
C PRO A 367 15.38 39.18 -1.24
N PHE A 368 14.89 39.89 -0.24
CA PHE A 368 13.48 40.25 -0.13
C PHE A 368 13.15 41.37 -1.12
N THR A 369 11.92 41.36 -1.63
CA THR A 369 11.37 42.44 -2.45
C THR A 369 10.50 43.31 -1.55
N ASP A 370 10.77 44.62 -1.52
CA ASP A 370 9.96 45.61 -0.79
C ASP A 370 8.63 45.95 -1.50
N LYS A 371 8.40 45.39 -2.69
CA LYS A 371 7.15 45.59 -3.42
C LYS A 371 6.05 44.75 -2.79
N GLU A 372 5.04 45.43 -2.26
CA GLU A 372 3.81 44.79 -1.84
C GLU A 372 3.21 43.94 -2.96
N VAL A 373 2.92 42.69 -2.66
CA VAL A 373 2.27 41.78 -3.59
C VAL A 373 0.81 42.22 -3.74
N LYS A 374 0.48 42.77 -4.91
CA LYS A 374 -0.89 43.23 -5.20
C LYS A 374 -1.86 42.04 -5.18
N VAL A 375 -3.05 42.23 -4.59
CA VAL A 375 -4.13 41.22 -4.55
C VAL A 375 -4.50 40.72 -5.96
N TYR A 376 -4.50 41.61 -6.95
CA TYR A 376 -4.74 41.28 -8.35
C TYR A 376 -3.46 40.83 -9.07
N SER A 377 -2.73 39.87 -8.49
CA SER A 377 -1.55 39.27 -9.09
C SER A 377 -1.61 37.74 -9.01
N GLY A 378 -0.99 37.06 -9.99
CA GLY A 378 -0.87 35.60 -9.96
C GLY A 378 -0.02 35.14 -8.78
N GLU A 379 1.00 35.91 -8.41
CA GLU A 379 1.86 35.63 -7.26
C GLU A 379 1.08 35.58 -5.94
N PHE A 380 0.15 36.52 -5.73
CA PHE A 380 -0.71 36.53 -4.54
C PHE A 380 -1.56 35.26 -4.43
N TRP A 381 -2.33 34.93 -5.48
CA TRP A 381 -3.25 33.79 -5.43
C TRP A 381 -2.54 32.44 -5.36
N ILE A 382 -1.37 32.31 -6.00
CA ILE A 382 -0.53 31.11 -5.85
C ILE A 382 0.01 31.01 -4.42
N PHE A 383 0.39 32.13 -3.80
CA PHE A 383 0.82 32.14 -2.40
C PHE A 383 -0.32 31.77 -1.44
N ILE A 384 -1.54 32.29 -1.66
CA ILE A 384 -2.73 31.89 -0.89
C ILE A 384 -2.99 30.39 -1.03
N ALA A 385 -2.90 29.84 -2.25
CA ALA A 385 -3.05 28.39 -2.47
C ALA A 385 -2.00 27.58 -1.69
N ALA A 386 -0.73 28.02 -1.70
CA ALA A 386 0.34 27.38 -0.94
C ALA A 386 0.10 27.45 0.58
N THR A 387 -0.43 28.57 1.09
CA THR A 387 -0.81 28.73 2.50
C THR A 387 -1.96 27.79 2.88
N ILE A 388 -2.98 27.65 2.04
CA ILE A 388 -4.10 26.71 2.27
C ILE A 388 -3.57 25.28 2.39
N LEU A 389 -2.67 24.86 1.49
CA LEU A 389 -2.04 23.54 1.56
C LEU A 389 -1.21 23.35 2.84
N GLY A 390 -0.46 24.38 3.26
CA GLY A 390 0.30 24.37 4.51
C GLY A 390 -0.60 24.26 5.75
N LEU A 391 -1.73 24.98 5.77
CA LEU A 391 -2.71 24.89 6.86
C LEU A 391 -3.42 23.54 6.89
N ALA A 392 -3.77 22.97 5.72
CA ALA A 392 -4.33 21.63 5.63
C ALA A 392 -3.35 20.58 6.17
N SER A 393 -2.07 20.70 5.84
CA SER A 393 -0.98 19.86 6.36
C SER A 393 -0.84 20.00 7.89
N PHE A 394 -0.84 21.23 8.40
CA PHE A 394 -0.75 21.51 9.83
C PHE A 394 -1.94 20.93 10.62
N GLN A 395 -3.15 21.03 10.08
CA GLN A 395 -4.35 20.47 10.72
C GLN A 395 -4.27 18.95 10.88
N VAL A 396 -3.63 18.22 9.95
CA VAL A 396 -3.43 16.77 10.07
C VAL A 396 -2.26 16.45 11.01
N LEU A 397 -1.18 17.24 10.95
CA LEU A 397 0.03 17.04 11.74
C LEU A 397 -0.23 17.10 13.25
N VAL A 398 -0.97 18.09 13.73
CA VAL A 398 -1.16 18.31 15.17
C VAL A 398 -1.85 17.12 15.85
N PRO A 399 -3.02 16.63 15.38
CA PRO A 399 -3.72 15.53 16.02
C PRO A 399 -3.02 14.18 15.81
N THR A 400 -2.40 13.96 14.65
CA THR A 400 -1.57 12.75 14.40
C THR A 400 -0.39 12.64 15.37
N SER A 401 0.10 13.78 15.86
CA SER A 401 1.24 13.86 16.78
C SER A 401 0.86 13.76 18.26
N ILE A 402 -0.42 13.56 18.61
CA ILE A 402 -0.88 13.42 20.01
C ILE A 402 -0.09 12.35 20.78
N PRO A 403 0.15 11.13 20.25
CA PRO A 403 0.95 10.11 20.94
C PRO A 403 2.38 10.59 21.26
N VAL A 404 2.96 11.41 20.37
CA VAL A 404 4.29 12.00 20.57
C VAL A 404 4.27 13.01 21.71
N TYR A 405 3.30 13.92 21.72
CA TYR A 405 3.16 14.91 22.78
C TYR A 405 2.93 14.24 24.14
N SER A 406 2.06 13.24 24.20
CA SER A 406 1.78 12.50 25.44
C SER A 406 3.04 11.82 25.96
N LYS A 407 3.87 11.20 25.10
CA LYS A 407 5.15 10.62 25.51
C LYS A 407 6.15 11.66 26.01
N LEU A 408 6.25 12.82 25.33
CA LEU A 408 7.13 13.92 25.74
C LEU A 408 6.71 14.55 27.07
N ILE A 409 5.40 14.73 27.30
CA ILE A 409 4.86 15.26 28.56
C ILE A 409 5.06 14.25 29.69
N GLY A 410 4.87 12.96 29.42
CA GLY A 410 5.17 11.87 30.37
C GLY A 410 6.65 11.83 30.79
N LEU A 411 7.58 12.11 29.87
CA LEU A 411 9.01 12.26 30.21
C LEU A 411 9.29 13.43 31.18
N LEU A 412 8.42 14.44 31.22
CA LEU A 412 8.50 15.55 32.18
C LEU A 412 7.79 15.24 33.51
N GLY A 413 7.27 14.01 33.68
CA GLY A 413 6.57 13.57 34.89
C GLY A 413 5.12 14.09 35.00
N ILE A 414 4.54 14.57 33.91
CA ILE A 414 3.16 15.08 33.87
C ILE A 414 2.29 14.04 33.18
N GLU A 415 1.18 13.63 33.81
CA GLU A 415 0.18 12.77 33.17
C GLU A 415 -0.62 13.58 32.12
N SER A 416 -0.74 13.04 30.92
CA SER A 416 -1.45 13.68 29.81
C SER A 416 -2.77 12.95 29.54
N ASN A 417 -3.89 13.66 29.65
CA ASN A 417 -5.22 13.18 29.26
C ASN A 417 -5.50 13.38 27.76
N LEU A 418 -4.48 13.72 26.96
CA LEU A 418 -4.62 13.89 25.52
C LEU A 418 -4.73 12.54 24.84
N ALA A 419 -5.93 12.23 24.33
CA ALA A 419 -6.20 11.06 23.50
C ALA A 419 -6.38 11.47 22.04
N PRO A 420 -6.00 10.61 21.08
CA PRO A 420 -6.40 10.76 19.68
C PRO A 420 -7.94 10.88 19.54
N PRO A 421 -8.45 11.50 18.47
CA PRO A 421 -9.90 11.60 18.24
C PRO A 421 -10.55 10.21 18.20
N ALA A 422 -11.66 10.03 18.92
CA ALA A 422 -12.40 8.76 18.96
C ALA A 422 -12.98 8.39 17.57
N ASP A 423 -13.56 9.36 16.87
CA ASP A 423 -13.94 9.25 15.46
C ASP A 423 -12.91 9.99 14.61
N GLN A 424 -11.85 9.28 14.22
CA GLN A 424 -10.78 9.83 13.39
C GLN A 424 -11.34 10.28 12.02
N VAL A 425 -12.16 9.45 11.37
CA VAL A 425 -12.70 9.73 10.04
C VAL A 425 -13.54 10.99 10.04
N GLY A 426 -14.50 11.11 10.96
CA GLY A 426 -15.34 12.31 11.06
C GLY A 426 -14.55 13.55 11.44
N PHE A 427 -13.59 13.44 12.36
CA PHE A 427 -12.76 14.56 12.80
C PHE A 427 -11.94 15.16 11.64
N TYR A 428 -11.16 14.36 10.93
CA TYR A 428 -10.29 14.87 9.86
C TYR A 428 -11.10 15.29 8.64
N THR A 429 -12.09 14.48 8.23
CA THR A 429 -12.91 14.75 7.03
C THR A 429 -13.64 16.08 7.16
N LYS A 430 -14.15 16.42 8.36
CA LYS A 430 -14.83 17.69 8.61
C LYS A 430 -13.98 18.91 8.22
N TRP A 431 -12.69 18.90 8.54
CA TRP A 431 -11.78 20.02 8.21
C TRP A 431 -11.25 19.92 6.79
N GLN A 432 -10.84 18.72 6.37
CA GLN A 432 -10.18 18.48 5.09
C GLN A 432 -11.13 18.68 3.91
N LEU A 433 -12.44 18.52 4.11
CA LEU A 433 -13.43 18.86 3.10
C LEU A 433 -13.42 20.37 2.79
N TRP A 434 -13.41 21.23 3.81
CA TRP A 434 -13.33 22.69 3.61
C TRP A 434 -11.99 23.11 3.01
N PHE A 435 -10.88 22.45 3.38
CA PHE A 435 -9.62 22.63 2.68
C PHE A 435 -9.70 22.20 1.22
N GLY A 436 -10.39 21.09 0.90
CA GLY A 436 -10.68 20.66 -0.46
C GLY A 436 -11.45 21.70 -1.27
N VAL A 437 -12.50 22.30 -0.69
CA VAL A 437 -13.22 23.44 -1.29
C VAL A 437 -12.28 24.61 -1.56
N ALA A 438 -11.47 25.00 -0.57
CA ALA A 438 -10.54 26.11 -0.70
C ALA A 438 -9.45 25.85 -1.76
N ILE A 439 -8.92 24.61 -1.84
CA ILE A 439 -7.94 24.18 -2.84
C ILE A 439 -8.55 24.20 -4.24
N ALA A 440 -9.76 23.65 -4.42
CA ALA A 440 -10.45 23.67 -5.70
C ALA A 440 -10.68 25.11 -6.19
N PHE A 441 -11.15 26.00 -5.30
CA PHE A 441 -11.34 27.40 -5.62
C PHE A 441 -10.03 28.12 -5.98
N ALA A 442 -9.00 27.95 -5.14
CA ALA A 442 -7.69 28.57 -5.35
C ALA A 442 -7.00 28.07 -6.63
N SER A 443 -7.18 26.80 -6.99
CA SER A 443 -6.64 26.23 -8.23
C SER A 443 -7.21 26.91 -9.48
N ALA A 444 -8.52 27.24 -9.47
CA ALA A 444 -9.19 27.93 -10.55
C ALA A 444 -8.71 29.38 -10.67
N LEU A 445 -8.75 30.13 -9.56
CA LEU A 445 -8.34 31.53 -9.54
C LEU A 445 -6.86 31.70 -9.87
N GLY A 446 -5.97 30.91 -9.25
CA GLY A 446 -4.53 30.99 -9.46
C GLY A 446 -4.14 30.87 -10.93
N GLN A 447 -4.76 29.93 -11.66
CA GLN A 447 -4.50 29.75 -13.09
C GLN A 447 -5.01 30.92 -13.94
N PHE A 448 -6.20 31.47 -13.64
CA PHE A 448 -6.71 32.65 -14.34
C PHE A 448 -5.83 33.88 -14.10
N PHE A 449 -5.49 34.19 -12.85
CA PHE A 449 -4.62 35.32 -12.53
C PHE A 449 -3.23 35.16 -13.15
N TRP A 450 -2.69 33.94 -13.22
CA TRP A 450 -1.39 33.67 -13.84
C TRP A 450 -1.39 33.83 -15.37
N TRP A 451 -2.38 33.24 -16.07
CA TRP A 451 -2.38 33.18 -17.54
C TRP A 451 -3.11 34.34 -18.23
N LYS A 452 -4.18 34.85 -17.61
CA LYS A 452 -4.95 35.99 -18.15
C LYS A 452 -4.45 37.33 -17.66
N LYS A 453 -3.58 37.36 -16.64
CA LYS A 453 -3.04 38.59 -16.02
C LYS A 453 -4.17 39.55 -15.64
N LEU A 454 -5.13 39.04 -14.87
CA LEU A 454 -6.33 39.78 -14.49
C LEU A 454 -5.97 41.05 -13.71
N ASP A 455 -6.67 42.13 -14.02
CA ASP A 455 -6.58 43.42 -13.37
C ASP A 455 -7.90 43.79 -12.67
N ALA A 456 -7.85 44.72 -11.71
CA ALA A 456 -8.98 45.07 -10.85
C ALA A 456 -10.25 45.51 -11.61
N LYS A 457 -10.09 45.98 -12.86
CA LYS A 457 -11.20 46.44 -13.69
C LYS A 457 -11.88 45.33 -14.51
N ASN A 458 -11.15 44.28 -14.91
CA ASN A 458 -11.65 43.27 -15.86
C ASN A 458 -11.71 41.84 -15.30
N TRP A 459 -11.26 41.61 -14.06
CA TRP A 459 -11.21 40.26 -13.48
C TRP A 459 -12.59 39.57 -13.47
N LEU A 460 -13.66 40.31 -13.17
CA LEU A 460 -15.02 39.78 -13.12
C LEU A 460 -15.44 39.26 -14.50
N ASN A 461 -15.27 40.08 -15.55
CA ASN A 461 -15.62 39.72 -16.93
C ASN A 461 -14.96 38.42 -17.40
N HIS A 462 -13.72 38.17 -16.97
CA HIS A 462 -13.01 36.93 -17.33
C HIS A 462 -13.47 35.70 -16.54
N LEU A 463 -13.99 35.88 -15.32
CA LEU A 463 -14.51 34.80 -14.48
C LEU A 463 -16.01 34.56 -14.66
N THR A 464 -16.76 35.51 -15.21
CA THR A 464 -18.21 35.37 -15.41
C THR A 464 -18.54 34.16 -16.27
N THR A 465 -17.86 33.96 -17.40
CA THR A 465 -18.11 32.81 -18.29
C THR A 465 -17.85 31.46 -17.62
N PRO A 466 -16.66 31.18 -17.05
CA PRO A 466 -16.44 29.90 -16.36
C PRO A 466 -17.36 29.72 -15.15
N LEU A 467 -17.71 30.79 -14.43
CA LEU A 467 -18.63 30.72 -13.30
C LEU A 467 -20.05 30.32 -13.75
N ILE A 468 -20.60 30.96 -14.78
CA ILE A 468 -21.94 30.63 -15.29
C ILE A 468 -21.98 29.19 -15.80
N VAL A 469 -21.00 28.77 -16.60
CA VAL A 469 -20.92 27.40 -17.11
C VAL A 469 -20.81 26.40 -15.96
N ALA A 470 -20.00 26.70 -14.93
CA ALA A 470 -19.86 25.85 -13.76
C ALA A 470 -21.14 25.76 -12.91
N LEU A 471 -21.86 26.87 -12.74
CA LEU A 471 -23.14 26.90 -12.03
C LEU A 471 -24.23 26.12 -12.78
N LEU A 472 -24.28 26.22 -14.11
CA LEU A 472 -25.21 25.44 -14.93
C LEU A 472 -24.87 23.94 -14.87
N LEU A 473 -23.57 23.60 -14.97
CA LEU A 473 -23.11 22.23 -14.84
C LEU A 473 -23.41 21.67 -13.45
N SER A 474 -23.10 22.42 -12.39
CA SER A 474 -23.37 21.97 -11.02
C SER A 474 -24.87 21.85 -10.75
N ALA A 475 -25.70 22.80 -11.20
CA ALA A 475 -27.15 22.70 -11.09
C ALA A 475 -27.69 21.45 -11.81
N GLY A 476 -27.21 21.16 -13.03
CA GLY A 476 -27.56 19.95 -13.76
C GLY A 476 -27.17 18.68 -13.00
N LEU A 477 -25.93 18.62 -12.49
CA LEU A 477 -25.45 17.48 -11.71
C LEU A 477 -26.22 17.31 -10.40
N ILE A 478 -26.53 18.39 -9.67
CA ILE A 478 -27.32 18.37 -8.44
C ILE A 478 -28.70 17.75 -8.69
N VAL A 479 -29.36 18.17 -9.77
CA VAL A 479 -30.68 17.62 -10.15
C VAL A 479 -30.60 16.15 -10.55
N LEU A 480 -29.60 15.78 -11.37
CA LEU A 480 -29.44 14.40 -11.85
C LEU A 480 -29.07 13.42 -10.73
N THR A 481 -28.17 13.83 -9.84
CA THR A 481 -27.60 12.96 -8.80
C THR A 481 -28.28 13.13 -7.43
N LYS A 482 -29.23 14.06 -7.32
CA LYS A 482 -30.02 14.35 -6.11
C LYS A 482 -29.15 14.71 -4.90
N VAL A 483 -28.08 15.48 -5.10
CA VAL A 483 -27.23 15.98 -4.01
C VAL A 483 -28.01 17.02 -3.21
N ASP A 484 -28.17 16.77 -1.92
CA ASP A 484 -28.99 17.56 -0.98
C ASP A 484 -28.19 18.17 0.17
N ASN A 485 -27.02 17.64 0.49
CA ASN A 485 -26.16 18.15 1.55
C ASN A 485 -25.45 19.44 1.12
N PHE A 486 -25.63 20.54 1.88
CA PHE A 486 -25.04 21.85 1.58
C PHE A 486 -23.52 21.84 1.40
N VAL A 487 -22.80 21.07 2.21
CA VAL A 487 -21.34 20.96 2.15
C VAL A 487 -20.92 20.27 0.85
N TYR A 488 -21.63 19.22 0.44
CA TYR A 488 -21.41 18.51 -0.81
C TYR A 488 -21.82 19.35 -2.03
N ILE A 489 -22.94 20.08 -1.97
CA ILE A 489 -23.34 21.04 -3.01
C ILE A 489 -22.24 22.09 -3.23
N THR A 490 -21.64 22.59 -2.15
CA THR A 490 -20.54 23.55 -2.22
C THR A 490 -19.31 22.93 -2.87
N LEU A 491 -18.91 21.74 -2.43
CA LEU A 491 -17.76 21.02 -2.99
C LEU A 491 -17.96 20.69 -4.48
N LEU A 492 -19.15 20.21 -4.86
CA LEU A 492 -19.52 19.93 -6.25
C LEU A 492 -19.46 21.20 -7.10
N THR A 493 -20.03 22.30 -6.62
CA THR A 493 -20.07 23.57 -7.36
C THR A 493 -18.66 24.15 -7.56
N VAL A 494 -17.84 24.15 -6.51
CA VAL A 494 -16.46 24.65 -6.60
C VAL A 494 -15.55 23.69 -7.37
N GLY A 495 -15.78 22.38 -7.26
CA GLY A 495 -15.11 21.36 -8.08
C GLY A 495 -15.44 21.52 -9.57
N ALA A 496 -16.72 21.70 -9.91
CA ALA A 496 -17.17 22.00 -11.27
C ALA A 496 -16.58 23.31 -11.78
N PHE A 497 -16.50 24.33 -10.94
CA PHE A 497 -15.83 25.59 -11.27
C PHE A 497 -14.35 25.39 -11.56
N SER A 498 -13.64 24.63 -10.73
CA SER A 498 -12.24 24.28 -10.98
C SER A 498 -12.07 23.51 -12.30
N LEU A 499 -12.92 22.52 -12.56
CA LEU A 499 -12.90 21.74 -13.80
C LEU A 499 -13.08 22.62 -15.03
N VAL A 500 -14.13 23.44 -15.05
CA VAL A 500 -14.47 24.33 -16.18
C VAL A 500 -13.40 25.40 -16.37
N ALA A 501 -12.96 26.05 -15.28
CA ALA A 501 -11.95 27.09 -15.32
C ALA A 501 -10.63 26.55 -15.89
N ASN A 502 -10.14 25.43 -15.34
CA ASN A 502 -8.89 24.83 -15.81
C ASN A 502 -9.03 24.25 -17.23
N GLY A 503 -10.20 23.73 -17.62
CA GLY A 503 -10.50 23.31 -18.99
C GLY A 503 -10.42 24.46 -20.00
N MET A 504 -10.98 25.62 -19.67
CA MET A 504 -10.88 26.82 -20.53
C MET A 504 -9.43 27.32 -20.65
N ILE A 505 -8.65 27.28 -19.56
CA ILE A 505 -7.22 27.60 -19.58
C ILE A 505 -6.44 26.59 -20.42
N LEU A 506 -6.70 25.30 -20.26
CA LEU A 506 -6.08 24.22 -21.03
C LEU A 506 -6.33 24.42 -22.53
N TRP A 507 -7.58 24.65 -22.93
CA TRP A 507 -7.94 24.90 -24.32
C TRP A 507 -7.14 26.05 -24.95
N ARG A 508 -6.98 27.14 -24.20
CA ARG A 508 -6.16 28.29 -24.62
C ARG A 508 -4.68 27.93 -24.74
N ILE A 509 -4.14 27.19 -23.78
CA ILE A 509 -2.72 26.81 -23.76
C ILE A 509 -2.38 25.85 -24.89
N VAL A 510 -3.23 24.85 -25.14
CA VAL A 510 -3.02 23.84 -26.19
C VAL A 510 -3.03 24.46 -27.59
N ARG A 511 -3.89 25.47 -27.83
CA ARG A 511 -3.87 26.25 -29.08
C ARG A 511 -2.60 27.10 -29.26
N GLY A 512 -1.83 27.33 -28.20
CA GLY A 512 -0.56 28.04 -28.23
C GLY A 512 0.63 27.08 -28.12
N ASN A 513 1.12 26.89 -26.90
CA ASN A 513 2.19 25.95 -26.61
C ASN A 513 1.69 24.87 -25.64
N TYR A 514 1.34 23.71 -26.20
CA TYR A 514 0.84 22.55 -25.46
C TYR A 514 1.80 22.08 -24.35
N GLN A 515 3.09 22.37 -24.43
CA GLN A 515 4.07 21.98 -23.41
C GLN A 515 3.85 22.72 -22.08
N LEU A 516 3.07 23.81 -22.08
CA LEU A 516 2.74 24.58 -20.88
C LEU A 516 1.51 24.04 -20.12
N SER A 517 0.85 23.00 -20.63
CA SER A 517 -0.44 22.51 -20.15
C SER A 517 -0.40 21.74 -18.83
N GLY A 518 0.76 21.24 -18.39
CA GLY A 518 0.86 20.34 -17.23
C GLY A 518 0.15 20.83 -15.97
N GLY A 519 0.26 22.13 -15.64
CA GLY A 519 -0.44 22.70 -14.48
C GLY A 519 -1.97 22.66 -14.62
N ALA A 520 -2.51 22.96 -15.80
CA ALA A 520 -3.96 22.92 -16.04
C ALA A 520 -4.49 21.48 -16.02
N VAL A 521 -3.75 20.52 -16.61
CA VAL A 521 -4.10 19.09 -16.56
C VAL A 521 -4.11 18.58 -15.12
N SER A 522 -3.11 18.95 -14.31
CA SER A 522 -3.08 18.54 -12.90
C SER A 522 -4.27 19.06 -12.11
N HIS A 523 -4.65 20.32 -12.30
CA HIS A 523 -5.75 20.93 -11.56
C HIS A 523 -7.13 20.46 -12.03
N ILE A 524 -7.30 20.12 -13.32
CA ILE A 524 -8.48 19.37 -13.79
C ILE A 524 -8.60 18.04 -13.04
N GLY A 525 -7.47 17.32 -12.93
CA GLY A 525 -7.39 16.09 -12.14
C GLY A 525 -7.83 16.26 -10.70
N VAL A 526 -7.35 17.30 -10.01
CA VAL A 526 -7.76 17.63 -8.63
C VAL A 526 -9.27 17.92 -8.54
N GLY A 527 -9.83 18.69 -9.48
CA GLY A 527 -11.27 18.98 -9.51
C GLY A 527 -12.13 17.71 -9.63
N LEU A 528 -11.76 16.81 -10.55
CA LEU A 528 -12.42 15.51 -10.71
C LEU A 528 -12.23 14.61 -9.49
N MET A 529 -11.01 14.56 -8.94
CA MET A 529 -10.69 13.78 -7.76
C MET A 529 -11.57 14.17 -6.57
N LEU A 530 -11.76 15.47 -6.31
CA LEU A 530 -12.60 15.96 -5.23
C LEU A 530 -14.09 15.65 -5.44
N ILE A 531 -14.59 15.75 -6.68
CA ILE A 531 -15.96 15.36 -7.02
C ILE A 531 -16.15 13.84 -6.82
N GLY A 532 -15.18 13.03 -7.27
CA GLY A 532 -15.18 11.59 -7.10
C GLY A 532 -15.15 11.18 -5.62
N ILE A 533 -14.33 11.84 -4.78
CA ILE A 533 -14.29 11.61 -3.33
C ILE A 533 -15.65 11.93 -2.69
N MET A 534 -16.25 13.06 -3.07
CA MET A 534 -17.55 13.48 -2.56
C MET A 534 -18.63 12.41 -2.81
N PHE A 535 -18.72 11.88 -4.03
CA PHE A 535 -19.71 10.85 -4.32
C PHE A 535 -19.34 9.50 -3.68
N SER A 536 -18.15 8.99 -3.95
CA SER A 536 -17.77 7.63 -3.53
C SER A 536 -17.65 7.44 -2.02
N SER A 537 -17.28 8.49 -1.28
CA SER A 537 -17.24 8.45 0.19
C SER A 537 -18.47 9.07 0.83
N GLY A 538 -18.94 10.22 0.34
CA GLY A 538 -20.01 10.98 0.97
C GLY A 538 -21.41 10.44 0.72
N TYR A 539 -21.63 9.77 -0.42
CA TYR A 539 -22.89 9.11 -0.81
C TYR A 539 -22.78 7.58 -0.83
N SER A 540 -21.70 7.02 -0.26
CA SER A 540 -21.60 5.58 -0.02
C SER A 540 -22.78 5.11 0.81
N LYS A 541 -23.42 4.01 0.41
CA LYS A 541 -24.56 3.44 1.14
C LYS A 541 -24.40 1.94 1.35
N VAL A 542 -24.82 1.44 2.52
CA VAL A 542 -24.93 0.01 2.79
C VAL A 542 -26.17 -0.52 2.09
N ILE A 543 -25.98 -1.55 1.25
CA ILE A 543 -27.07 -2.22 0.51
C ILE A 543 -27.47 -3.57 1.15
N SER A 544 -26.62 -4.14 2.01
CA SER A 544 -26.88 -5.34 2.80
C SER A 544 -27.67 -5.06 4.08
N LYS A 545 -28.93 -4.63 3.96
CA LYS A 545 -29.77 -4.38 5.14
C LYS A 545 -30.42 -5.67 5.64
N ASN A 546 -30.28 -5.95 6.94
CA ASN A 546 -30.97 -7.06 7.59
C ASN A 546 -32.49 -6.77 7.66
N GLN A 547 -33.26 -7.52 6.87
CA GLN A 547 -34.72 -7.40 6.83
C GLN A 547 -35.43 -8.48 7.66
N THR A 548 -34.67 -9.40 8.28
CA THR A 548 -35.25 -10.56 8.99
C THR A 548 -35.78 -10.21 10.39
N GLY A 549 -35.34 -9.08 10.96
CA GLY A 549 -35.60 -8.72 12.35
C GLY A 549 -34.84 -9.57 13.38
N MET A 550 -34.03 -10.53 12.94
CA MET A 550 -33.22 -11.38 13.81
C MET A 550 -31.91 -10.68 14.18
N LEU A 551 -31.46 -10.91 15.42
CA LEU A 551 -30.11 -10.58 15.85
C LEU A 551 -29.13 -11.59 15.21
N LEU A 552 -28.21 -11.10 14.37
CA LEU A 552 -27.26 -11.93 13.63
C LEU A 552 -26.14 -12.44 14.54
N SER A 553 -25.63 -11.57 15.41
CA SER A 553 -24.64 -11.93 16.43
C SER A 553 -24.78 -11.05 17.66
N LYS A 554 -24.54 -11.63 18.84
CA LYS A 554 -24.49 -10.90 20.11
C LYS A 554 -23.23 -10.04 20.24
N ASP A 555 -22.17 -10.39 19.51
CA ASP A 555 -20.89 -9.67 19.52
C ASP A 555 -20.89 -8.48 18.55
N PHE A 556 -21.91 -8.38 17.70
CA PHE A 556 -22.07 -7.29 16.74
C PHE A 556 -22.72 -6.08 17.39
N SER A 557 -22.28 -4.87 17.00
CA SER A 557 -23.00 -3.64 17.34
C SER A 557 -24.41 -3.64 16.72
N ASP A 558 -25.28 -2.75 17.19
CA ASP A 558 -26.61 -2.56 16.60
C ASP A 558 -26.52 -2.18 15.12
N GLU A 559 -25.56 -1.34 14.73
CA GLU A 559 -25.35 -1.05 13.30
C GLU A 559 -24.90 -2.28 12.54
N ALA A 560 -23.96 -3.07 13.09
CA ALA A 560 -23.49 -4.28 12.43
C ALA A 560 -24.63 -5.30 12.25
N ASN A 561 -25.49 -5.50 13.26
CA ASN A 561 -26.67 -6.37 13.13
C ASN A 561 -27.67 -5.88 12.08
N ARG A 562 -27.78 -4.56 11.87
CA ARG A 562 -28.65 -3.94 10.86
C ARG A 562 -28.05 -3.95 9.45
N ASP A 563 -26.74 -3.77 9.35
CA ASP A 563 -26.02 -3.46 8.10
C ASP A 563 -25.37 -4.69 7.45
N ASN A 564 -25.66 -5.88 7.97
CA ASN A 564 -25.21 -7.16 7.45
C ASN A 564 -26.39 -8.04 7.01
N VAL A 565 -26.09 -9.05 6.18
CA VAL A 565 -27.05 -10.07 5.77
C VAL A 565 -26.44 -11.45 6.01
N LEU A 566 -27.25 -12.36 6.55
CA LEU A 566 -26.93 -13.78 6.69
C LEU A 566 -27.27 -14.52 5.39
N LEU A 567 -26.29 -15.24 4.85
CA LEU A 567 -26.44 -16.11 3.70
C LEU A 567 -26.26 -17.56 4.15
N TRP A 568 -27.29 -18.37 3.95
CA TRP A 568 -27.19 -19.82 4.07
C TRP A 568 -26.76 -20.41 2.72
N ARG A 569 -25.88 -21.40 2.76
CA ARG A 569 -25.37 -22.03 1.54
C ARG A 569 -26.52 -22.62 0.71
N GLY A 570 -26.54 -22.30 -0.59
CA GLY A 570 -27.55 -22.73 -1.54
C GLY A 570 -28.96 -22.14 -1.34
N THR A 571 -29.14 -21.19 -0.41
CA THR A 571 -30.42 -20.53 -0.18
C THR A 571 -30.39 -19.11 -0.78
N PRO A 572 -31.26 -18.80 -1.76
CA PRO A 572 -31.36 -17.45 -2.32
C PRO A 572 -31.85 -16.44 -1.27
N GLN A 573 -31.17 -15.30 -1.16
CA GLN A 573 -31.48 -14.22 -0.22
C GLN A 573 -31.60 -12.89 -0.95
N ALA A 574 -32.71 -12.17 -0.75
CA ALA A 574 -32.91 -10.87 -1.38
C ALA A 574 -32.06 -9.76 -0.71
N MET A 575 -31.45 -8.90 -1.53
CA MET A 575 -30.67 -7.75 -1.10
C MET A 575 -30.69 -6.64 -2.17
N ALA A 576 -31.36 -5.52 -1.88
CA ALA A 576 -31.29 -4.28 -2.68
C ALA A 576 -31.45 -4.45 -4.21
N GLY A 577 -32.42 -5.24 -4.66
CA GLY A 577 -32.67 -5.51 -6.09
C GLY A 577 -31.87 -6.67 -6.68
N TYR A 578 -31.06 -7.35 -5.85
CA TYR A 578 -30.36 -8.58 -6.19
C TYR A 578 -30.89 -9.75 -5.36
N THR A 579 -30.76 -10.95 -5.92
CA THR A 579 -30.86 -12.22 -5.21
C THR A 579 -29.45 -12.79 -5.10
N LEU A 580 -29.01 -13.04 -3.86
CA LEU A 580 -27.71 -13.56 -3.53
C LEU A 580 -27.81 -15.03 -3.18
N THR A 581 -26.91 -15.84 -3.71
CA THR A 581 -26.77 -17.26 -3.34
C THR A 581 -25.33 -17.54 -2.96
N TYR A 582 -25.09 -17.94 -1.71
CA TYR A 582 -23.77 -18.38 -1.26
C TYR A 582 -23.52 -19.83 -1.71
N LEU A 583 -22.48 -20.06 -2.51
CA LEU A 583 -22.18 -21.37 -3.09
C LEU A 583 -21.13 -22.15 -2.28
N GLY A 584 -20.37 -21.49 -1.42
CA GLY A 584 -19.40 -22.12 -0.52
C GLY A 584 -18.00 -21.54 -0.63
N PRO A 585 -17.05 -22.08 0.16
CA PRO A 585 -15.65 -21.71 0.07
C PRO A 585 -15.00 -22.27 -1.20
N ARG A 586 -13.96 -21.57 -1.64
CA ARG A 586 -13.11 -21.88 -2.77
C ARG A 586 -11.65 -21.65 -2.39
N LEU A 587 -10.77 -22.45 -2.97
CA LEU A 587 -9.33 -22.43 -2.73
C LEU A 587 -8.60 -21.97 -3.98
N GLU A 588 -7.52 -21.23 -3.80
CA GLU A 588 -6.62 -20.85 -4.89
C GLU A 588 -5.55 -21.94 -5.06
N ALA A 589 -5.25 -22.28 -6.33
CA ALA A 589 -4.23 -23.26 -6.68
C ALA A 589 -3.22 -22.67 -7.65
N ARG A 590 -1.96 -23.07 -7.51
CA ARG A 590 -0.88 -22.65 -8.40
C ARG A 590 -1.17 -23.14 -9.82
N HIS A 591 -0.93 -22.28 -10.81
CA HIS A 591 -1.17 -22.53 -12.24
C HIS A 591 -2.64 -22.73 -12.64
N PHE A 592 -3.60 -22.45 -11.75
CA PHE A 592 -5.03 -22.40 -12.07
C PHE A 592 -5.51 -20.94 -12.15
N PRO A 593 -6.25 -20.53 -13.20
CA PRO A 593 -6.69 -19.14 -13.37
C PRO A 593 -7.92 -18.75 -12.54
N GLY A 594 -8.59 -19.70 -11.89
CA GLY A 594 -9.81 -19.47 -11.10
C GLY A 594 -9.66 -19.93 -9.64
N TYR A 595 -10.79 -20.20 -9.00
CA TYR A 595 -10.84 -20.79 -7.66
C TYR A 595 -11.49 -22.18 -7.71
N LEU A 596 -10.95 -23.10 -6.93
CA LEU A 596 -11.36 -24.51 -6.91
C LEU A 596 -12.35 -24.79 -5.78
N ASN A 597 -13.33 -25.65 -6.05
CA ASN A 597 -14.18 -26.20 -5.00
C ASN A 597 -13.35 -27.18 -4.15
N GLU A 598 -13.40 -27.02 -2.83
CA GLU A 598 -12.71 -27.92 -1.90
C GLU A 598 -13.16 -29.38 -2.05
N GLN A 599 -14.42 -29.63 -2.42
CA GLN A 599 -14.94 -30.98 -2.65
C GLN A 599 -14.34 -31.67 -3.87
N SER A 600 -13.81 -30.92 -4.84
CA SER A 600 -13.10 -31.46 -6.00
C SER A 600 -11.67 -31.89 -5.64
N LEU A 601 -11.25 -31.72 -4.39
CA LEU A 601 -9.89 -31.91 -3.92
C LEU A 601 -9.82 -32.92 -2.76
N ARG A 602 -8.73 -33.69 -2.71
CA ARG A 602 -8.33 -34.48 -1.53
C ARG A 602 -7.07 -33.85 -0.96
N ARG A 603 -7.18 -33.15 0.18
CA ARG A 603 -6.02 -32.54 0.85
C ARG A 603 -5.03 -33.63 1.28
N LEU A 604 -3.76 -33.46 0.92
CA LEU A 604 -2.65 -34.28 1.41
C LEU A 604 -2.01 -33.63 2.64
N ASP A 605 -1.83 -32.31 2.55
CA ASP A 605 -1.35 -31.45 3.62
C ASP A 605 -1.93 -30.04 3.42
N GLN A 606 -1.38 -29.06 4.13
CA GLN A 606 -1.84 -27.67 4.05
C GLN A 606 -1.65 -27.06 2.65
N TYR A 607 -0.58 -27.41 1.94
CA TYR A 607 -0.16 -26.79 0.69
C TYR A 607 -0.36 -27.67 -0.55
N ARG A 608 -0.79 -28.94 -0.38
CA ARG A 608 -0.95 -29.89 -1.49
C ARG A 608 -2.28 -30.63 -1.41
N ALA A 609 -2.88 -30.81 -2.58
CA ALA A 609 -4.07 -31.63 -2.73
C ALA A 609 -4.03 -32.46 -4.03
N VAL A 610 -4.82 -33.52 -4.08
CA VAL A 610 -5.03 -34.34 -5.28
C VAL A 610 -6.39 -34.02 -5.88
N ALA A 611 -6.45 -33.82 -7.20
CA ALA A 611 -7.70 -33.62 -7.93
C ALA A 611 -8.56 -34.89 -7.88
N ARG A 612 -9.80 -34.79 -7.40
CA ARG A 612 -10.77 -35.91 -7.36
C ARG A 612 -11.46 -36.13 -8.72
N GLU A 613 -11.41 -35.14 -9.59
CA GLU A 613 -12.02 -35.12 -10.92
C GLU A 613 -11.20 -34.23 -11.87
N ASP A 614 -11.53 -34.23 -13.16
CA ASP A 614 -10.87 -33.36 -14.14
C ASP A 614 -11.22 -31.88 -13.87
N ILE A 615 -10.22 -31.08 -13.53
CA ILE A 615 -10.36 -29.66 -13.25
C ILE A 615 -10.20 -28.88 -14.56
N THR A 616 -11.30 -28.31 -15.03
CA THR A 616 -11.37 -27.58 -16.30
C THR A 616 -11.71 -26.10 -16.08
N TRP A 617 -11.18 -25.23 -16.95
CA TRP A 617 -11.52 -23.81 -16.98
C TRP A 617 -11.53 -23.31 -18.42
N ASN A 618 -12.63 -22.71 -18.87
CA ASN A 618 -12.86 -22.30 -20.26
C ASN A 618 -12.51 -23.41 -21.27
N ASP A 619 -13.11 -24.59 -21.08
CA ASP A 619 -12.93 -25.80 -21.92
C ASP A 619 -11.49 -26.35 -21.99
N LYS A 620 -10.58 -25.88 -21.13
CA LYS A 620 -9.22 -26.41 -20.99
C LYS A 620 -9.06 -27.15 -19.66
N THR A 621 -8.62 -28.41 -19.71
CA THR A 621 -8.20 -29.16 -18.52
C THR A 621 -6.85 -28.66 -18.02
N TYR A 622 -6.80 -28.27 -16.74
CA TYR A 622 -5.56 -27.84 -16.07
C TYR A 622 -4.96 -28.95 -15.21
N PHE A 623 -5.81 -29.76 -14.59
CA PHE A 623 -5.41 -30.93 -13.81
C PHE A 623 -6.36 -32.07 -14.15
N ALA A 624 -5.80 -33.24 -14.48
CA ALA A 624 -6.57 -34.46 -14.62
C ALA A 624 -6.89 -35.05 -13.26
N GLN A 625 -7.91 -35.90 -13.19
CA GLN A 625 -8.19 -36.69 -12.00
C GLN A 625 -6.93 -37.45 -11.55
N GLY A 626 -6.57 -37.30 -10.27
CA GLY A 626 -5.38 -37.92 -9.67
C GLY A 626 -4.13 -37.04 -9.69
N ASP A 627 -4.12 -35.92 -10.43
CA ASP A 627 -3.00 -34.98 -10.41
C ASP A 627 -2.84 -34.33 -9.03
N THR A 628 -1.59 -34.13 -8.62
CA THR A 628 -1.28 -33.37 -7.40
C THR A 628 -1.08 -31.89 -7.76
N LEU A 629 -1.73 -31.01 -7.02
CA LEU A 629 -1.65 -29.57 -7.17
C LEU A 629 -1.19 -28.88 -5.88
N GLU A 630 -0.53 -27.74 -6.05
CA GLU A 630 -0.11 -26.86 -4.96
C GLU A 630 -1.20 -25.80 -4.68
N LEU A 631 -1.55 -25.61 -3.42
CA LEU A 631 -2.56 -24.70 -2.92
C LEU A 631 -1.93 -23.47 -2.25
N PHE A 632 -2.68 -22.38 -2.21
CA PHE A 632 -2.41 -21.21 -1.36
C PHE A 632 -3.42 -21.19 -0.19
N PRO A 633 -3.16 -21.95 0.89
CA PRO A 633 -4.12 -22.20 1.96
C PRO A 633 -4.40 -20.99 2.84
N GLU A 634 -3.61 -19.93 2.72
CA GLU A 634 -3.74 -18.73 3.54
C GLU A 634 -5.06 -17.98 3.28
N ASN A 635 -5.62 -18.16 2.09
CA ASN A 635 -6.81 -17.46 1.62
C ASN A 635 -7.96 -18.44 1.34
N THR A 636 -9.09 -18.21 1.99
CA THR A 636 -10.36 -18.84 1.62
C THR A 636 -11.23 -17.81 0.89
N TYR A 637 -11.67 -18.13 -0.32
CA TYR A 637 -12.53 -17.27 -1.12
C TYR A 637 -13.97 -17.75 -1.03
N HIS A 638 -14.92 -16.88 -0.71
CA HIS A 638 -16.33 -17.27 -0.57
C HIS A 638 -17.11 -16.94 -1.83
N GLU A 639 -17.57 -17.94 -2.56
CA GLU A 639 -18.29 -17.74 -3.81
C GLU A 639 -19.75 -17.30 -3.55
N ILE A 640 -20.11 -16.10 -4.01
CA ILE A 640 -21.45 -15.53 -3.87
C ILE A 640 -21.96 -15.10 -5.24
N ARG A 641 -23.02 -15.75 -5.72
CA ARG A 641 -23.70 -15.41 -6.97
C ARG A 641 -24.69 -14.28 -6.71
N PHE A 642 -24.69 -13.27 -7.57
CA PHE A 642 -25.67 -12.19 -7.65
C PHE A 642 -26.48 -12.38 -8.92
N SER A 643 -27.80 -12.32 -8.80
CA SER A 643 -28.75 -12.31 -9.91
C SER A 643 -29.68 -11.12 -9.74
N ASN A 644 -29.90 -10.31 -10.78
CA ASN A 644 -30.85 -9.20 -10.73
C ASN A 644 -32.19 -9.56 -11.39
N GLU A 645 -33.22 -8.73 -11.19
CA GLU A 645 -34.55 -8.95 -11.78
C GLU A 645 -34.55 -8.92 -13.32
N ALA A 646 -33.51 -8.36 -13.95
CA ALA A 646 -33.32 -8.32 -15.40
C ALA A 646 -32.65 -9.59 -15.97
N GLY A 647 -32.25 -10.53 -15.11
CA GLY A 647 -31.57 -11.78 -15.48
C GLY A 647 -30.06 -11.64 -15.72
N GLU A 648 -29.45 -10.51 -15.36
CA GLU A 648 -27.99 -10.38 -15.36
C GLU A 648 -27.41 -11.03 -14.11
N GLU A 649 -26.39 -11.86 -14.31
CA GLU A 649 -25.71 -12.56 -13.23
C GLU A 649 -24.22 -12.21 -13.18
N PHE A 650 -23.70 -12.09 -11.96
CA PHE A 650 -22.27 -12.03 -11.73
C PHE A 650 -21.93 -12.67 -10.39
N THR A 651 -20.70 -13.14 -10.26
CA THR A 651 -20.20 -13.77 -9.04
C THR A 651 -19.13 -12.90 -8.41
N MET A 652 -19.10 -12.88 -7.07
CA MET A 652 -18.06 -12.25 -6.27
C MET A 652 -17.41 -13.27 -5.34
N TYR A 653 -16.15 -13.04 -5.00
CA TYR A 653 -15.30 -13.92 -4.21
C TYR A 653 -14.61 -13.16 -3.06
N PRO A 654 -15.35 -12.58 -2.10
CA PRO A 654 -14.73 -11.96 -0.93
C PRO A 654 -13.85 -12.98 -0.20
N ARG A 655 -12.71 -12.48 0.30
CA ARG A 655 -11.63 -13.31 0.82
C ARG A 655 -11.58 -13.26 2.33
N VAL A 656 -11.29 -14.39 2.95
CA VAL A 656 -11.12 -14.51 4.40
C VAL A 656 -9.81 -15.20 4.71
N GLN A 657 -9.06 -14.62 5.64
CA GLN A 657 -7.82 -15.18 6.19
C GLN A 657 -8.03 -15.45 7.68
N ILE A 658 -7.46 -16.54 8.17
CA ILE A 658 -7.39 -16.81 9.61
C ILE A 658 -6.05 -16.26 10.10
N ASN A 659 -6.09 -15.32 11.04
CA ASN A 659 -4.90 -14.70 11.61
C ASN A 659 -5.12 -14.37 13.10
N GLU A 660 -4.49 -15.15 13.98
CA GLU A 660 -4.58 -14.98 15.43
C GLU A 660 -4.02 -13.62 15.89
N ASP A 661 -2.95 -13.13 15.25
CA ASP A 661 -2.33 -11.83 15.55
C ASP A 661 -3.30 -10.65 15.23
N MET A 662 -4.31 -10.89 14.39
CA MET A 662 -5.34 -9.90 14.00
C MET A 662 -6.72 -10.16 14.65
N GLY A 663 -6.81 -10.98 15.70
CA GLY A 663 -8.08 -11.27 16.37
C GLY A 663 -8.91 -12.37 15.71
N GLY A 664 -8.26 -13.27 14.97
CA GLY A 664 -8.84 -14.52 14.47
C GLY A 664 -9.17 -14.49 12.99
N ILE A 665 -9.99 -13.54 12.53
CA ILE A 665 -10.45 -13.46 11.13
C ILE A 665 -10.09 -12.10 10.54
N ALA A 666 -9.34 -12.11 9.43
CA ALA A 666 -9.01 -10.94 8.64
C ALA A 666 -9.69 -11.02 7.26
N PRO A 667 -10.87 -10.40 7.09
CA PRO A 667 -11.57 -10.40 5.82
C PRO A 667 -11.05 -9.30 4.88
N SER A 668 -10.98 -9.61 3.59
CA SER A 668 -10.76 -8.67 2.50
C SER A 668 -11.96 -8.66 1.56
N PRO A 669 -12.29 -7.49 0.99
CA PRO A 669 -13.43 -7.39 0.11
C PRO A 669 -13.16 -8.06 -1.24
N ASP A 670 -14.25 -8.30 -1.98
CA ASP A 670 -14.23 -8.33 -3.43
C ASP A 670 -15.03 -7.13 -3.97
N ILE A 671 -14.65 -6.63 -5.15
CA ILE A 671 -15.19 -5.38 -5.71
C ILE A 671 -15.67 -5.62 -7.13
N LYS A 672 -16.99 -5.53 -7.32
CA LYS A 672 -17.60 -5.53 -8.65
C LYS A 672 -17.66 -4.09 -9.15
N LYS A 673 -16.93 -3.82 -10.22
CA LYS A 673 -16.83 -2.48 -10.82
C LYS A 673 -17.89 -2.29 -11.90
N PHE A 674 -18.65 -1.21 -11.83
CA PHE A 674 -19.54 -0.75 -12.89
C PHE A 674 -19.06 0.60 -13.42
N ALA A 675 -19.73 1.13 -14.45
CA ALA A 675 -19.36 2.42 -15.02
C ALA A 675 -19.65 3.59 -14.06
N ASP A 676 -20.78 3.52 -13.36
CA ASP A 676 -21.34 4.57 -12.50
C ASP A 676 -21.20 4.31 -11.00
N HIS A 677 -20.94 3.06 -10.57
CA HIS A 677 -20.73 2.70 -9.17
C HIS A 677 -19.87 1.45 -9.02
N ASP A 678 -19.35 1.19 -7.82
CA ASP A 678 -18.77 -0.11 -7.46
C ASP A 678 -19.62 -0.76 -6.36
N ILE A 679 -19.78 -2.09 -6.41
CA ILE A 679 -20.28 -2.90 -5.30
C ILE A 679 -19.08 -3.45 -4.55
N TYR A 680 -18.97 -3.05 -3.29
CA TYR A 680 -17.94 -3.46 -2.36
C TYR A 680 -18.53 -4.49 -1.39
N LEU A 681 -18.01 -5.72 -1.38
CA LEU A 681 -18.55 -6.83 -0.59
C LEU A 681 -17.45 -7.44 0.28
N HIS A 682 -17.66 -7.56 1.59
CA HIS A 682 -16.77 -8.31 2.47
C HIS A 682 -17.53 -9.22 3.41
N VAL A 683 -16.82 -10.21 3.94
CA VAL A 683 -17.30 -11.11 4.99
C VAL A 683 -17.13 -10.44 6.35
N SER A 684 -18.17 -10.47 7.16
CA SER A 684 -18.14 -9.98 8.54
C SER A 684 -17.99 -11.11 9.54
N SER A 685 -18.49 -12.30 9.22
CA SER A 685 -18.33 -13.49 10.04
C SER A 685 -18.55 -14.75 9.20
N ILE A 686 -17.82 -15.81 9.53
CA ILE A 686 -17.95 -17.15 8.97
C ILE A 686 -18.37 -18.11 10.08
N MET A 687 -19.01 -19.23 9.71
CA MET A 687 -19.05 -20.38 10.59
C MET A 687 -17.62 -20.87 10.87
N ALA A 688 -17.25 -21.02 12.14
CA ALA A 688 -15.91 -21.46 12.50
C ALA A 688 -15.65 -22.89 11.97
N PRO A 689 -14.50 -23.15 11.29
CA PRO A 689 -14.24 -24.45 10.67
C PRO A 689 -14.23 -25.63 11.65
N ASP A 690 -13.88 -25.37 12.91
CA ASP A 690 -13.72 -26.32 14.02
C ASP A 690 -14.95 -26.40 14.94
N GLN A 691 -16.00 -25.62 14.67
CA GLN A 691 -17.22 -25.69 15.46
C GLN A 691 -17.85 -27.08 15.32
N GLU A 692 -17.95 -27.81 16.44
CA GLU A 692 -18.66 -29.10 16.47
C GLU A 692 -20.08 -28.92 15.95
N ARG A 693 -20.41 -29.66 14.89
CA ARG A 693 -21.74 -29.66 14.28
C ARG A 693 -22.64 -30.59 15.07
N GLU A 694 -23.76 -30.07 15.57
CA GLU A 694 -24.82 -30.92 16.09
C GLU A 694 -25.50 -31.64 14.92
N TRP A 695 -25.43 -32.96 14.92
CA TRP A 695 -26.06 -33.82 13.91
C TRP A 695 -27.39 -34.33 14.45
N SER A 696 -28.39 -34.42 13.57
CA SER A 696 -29.64 -35.11 13.85
C SER A 696 -29.39 -36.59 14.14
N GLU A 697 -30.36 -37.25 14.77
CA GLU A 697 -30.38 -38.71 14.84
C GLU A 697 -30.25 -39.30 13.43
N ALA A 698 -29.51 -40.41 13.32
CA ALA A 698 -29.25 -41.07 12.05
C ALA A 698 -30.49 -41.87 11.62
N GLU A 699 -30.99 -41.58 10.42
CA GLU A 699 -32.03 -42.36 9.78
C GLU A 699 -31.41 -43.44 8.89
N SER A 700 -31.99 -44.64 8.89
CA SER A 700 -31.46 -45.81 8.18
C SER A 700 -32.30 -46.12 6.93
N PHE A 701 -31.64 -46.33 5.81
CA PHE A 701 -32.25 -46.57 4.50
C PHE A 701 -31.65 -47.82 3.88
N LYS A 702 -32.50 -48.78 3.49
CA LYS A 702 -32.07 -49.99 2.79
C LYS A 702 -32.44 -49.86 1.31
N VAL A 703 -31.45 -49.93 0.42
CA VAL A 703 -31.60 -49.63 -1.01
C VAL A 703 -30.75 -50.54 -1.89
N ALA A 704 -31.23 -50.87 -3.09
CA ALA A 704 -30.45 -51.56 -4.12
C ALA A 704 -29.86 -50.57 -5.14
N VAL A 705 -28.89 -51.03 -5.94
CA VAL A 705 -28.30 -50.19 -7.00
C VAL A 705 -29.37 -49.83 -8.04
N GLY A 706 -29.50 -48.55 -8.34
CA GLY A 706 -30.54 -47.98 -9.21
C GLY A 706 -31.78 -47.47 -8.46
N ASP A 707 -31.92 -47.75 -7.16
CA ASP A 707 -33.05 -47.27 -6.37
C ASP A 707 -32.89 -45.79 -6.00
N THR A 708 -34.03 -45.10 -5.93
CA THR A 708 -34.14 -43.75 -5.38
C THR A 708 -34.74 -43.78 -3.98
N PHE A 709 -34.18 -43.00 -3.06
CA PHE A 709 -34.62 -42.89 -1.67
C PHE A 709 -34.62 -41.43 -1.22
N VAL A 710 -35.50 -41.11 -0.27
CA VAL A 710 -35.65 -39.74 0.23
C VAL A 710 -34.78 -39.57 1.47
N LEU A 711 -33.81 -38.66 1.39
CA LEU A 711 -32.91 -38.27 2.47
C LEU A 711 -33.36 -36.92 3.04
N ASN A 712 -34.25 -36.95 4.03
CA ASN A 712 -34.84 -35.73 4.60
C ASN A 712 -35.48 -34.84 3.51
N ASP A 713 -34.92 -33.65 3.24
CA ASP A 713 -35.38 -32.73 2.19
C ASP A 713 -34.86 -33.06 0.77
N PHE A 714 -34.09 -34.13 0.59
CA PHE A 714 -33.40 -34.46 -0.66
C PHE A 714 -33.86 -35.79 -1.27
N ILE A 715 -33.75 -35.91 -2.59
CA ILE A 715 -33.91 -37.19 -3.31
C ILE A 715 -32.51 -37.72 -3.65
N ALA A 716 -32.21 -38.94 -3.24
CA ALA A 716 -30.94 -39.61 -3.52
C ALA A 716 -31.14 -40.85 -4.40
N GLU A 717 -30.14 -41.17 -5.20
CA GLU A 717 -30.08 -42.32 -6.09
C GLU A 717 -28.77 -43.08 -5.83
N LEU A 718 -28.86 -44.39 -5.58
CA LEU A 718 -27.66 -45.24 -5.49
C LEU A 718 -27.20 -45.60 -6.91
N VAL A 719 -26.19 -44.90 -7.42
CA VAL A 719 -25.74 -45.04 -8.82
C VAL A 719 -24.89 -46.28 -9.04
N SER A 720 -23.89 -46.50 -8.18
CA SER A 720 -23.02 -47.67 -8.26
C SER A 720 -22.44 -48.04 -6.90
N VAL A 721 -22.03 -49.29 -6.76
CA VAL A 721 -21.26 -49.77 -5.62
C VAL A 721 -20.10 -50.60 -6.16
N GLU A 722 -18.88 -50.17 -5.89
CA GLU A 722 -17.67 -50.71 -6.51
C GLU A 722 -16.66 -51.13 -5.45
N ARG A 723 -15.99 -52.26 -5.68
CA ARG A 723 -14.84 -52.65 -4.87
C ARG A 723 -13.67 -51.73 -5.23
N VAL A 724 -13.01 -51.22 -4.21
CA VAL A 724 -11.84 -50.34 -4.36
C VAL A 724 -10.65 -50.94 -3.61
N ASP A 725 -9.47 -50.82 -4.21
CA ASP A 725 -8.22 -51.37 -3.64
C ASP A 725 -7.54 -50.40 -2.64
N GLU A 726 -8.01 -49.15 -2.59
CA GLU A 726 -7.57 -48.11 -1.68
C GLU A 726 -8.75 -47.23 -1.27
N VAL A 727 -8.83 -46.87 0.02
CA VAL A 727 -9.79 -45.87 0.53
C VAL A 727 -9.05 -44.85 1.38
N GLU A 728 -9.11 -43.58 1.00
CA GLU A 728 -8.49 -42.46 1.75
C GLU A 728 -7.02 -42.67 2.15
N GLY A 729 -6.20 -43.26 1.28
CA GLY A 729 -4.78 -43.54 1.58
C GLY A 729 -4.55 -44.83 2.38
N ILE A 730 -5.61 -45.55 2.74
CA ILE A 730 -5.51 -46.87 3.38
C ILE A 730 -5.30 -47.91 2.28
N SER A 731 -4.08 -48.44 2.19
CA SER A 731 -3.77 -49.60 1.37
C SER A 731 -4.34 -50.88 2.01
N LEU A 732 -4.98 -51.69 1.18
CA LEU A 732 -5.63 -52.94 1.57
C LEU A 732 -4.70 -54.12 1.28
N GLY A 733 -4.54 -55.03 2.25
CA GLY A 733 -3.84 -56.29 2.08
C GLY A 733 -4.66 -57.32 1.31
N ALA A 734 -4.08 -58.49 1.03
CA ALA A 734 -4.74 -59.55 0.26
C ALA A 734 -6.04 -60.10 0.89
N ASN A 735 -6.21 -59.93 2.21
CA ASN A 735 -7.40 -60.37 2.96
C ASN A 735 -8.35 -59.22 3.32
N ASP A 736 -8.03 -58.00 2.89
CA ASP A 736 -8.84 -56.82 3.16
C ASP A 736 -9.80 -56.57 1.97
N ALA A 737 -10.91 -55.89 2.25
CA ALA A 737 -11.87 -55.51 1.23
C ALA A 737 -12.41 -54.12 1.53
N ALA A 738 -12.53 -53.28 0.51
CA ALA A 738 -13.26 -52.03 0.64
C ALA A 738 -14.23 -51.86 -0.50
N VAL A 739 -15.36 -51.25 -0.18
CA VAL A 739 -16.47 -50.99 -1.08
C VAL A 739 -16.80 -49.51 -0.99
N ARG A 740 -16.92 -48.84 -2.14
CA ARG A 740 -17.32 -47.45 -2.23
C ARG A 740 -18.65 -47.36 -2.96
N ALA A 741 -19.62 -46.70 -2.33
CA ALA A 741 -20.89 -46.41 -2.97
C ALA A 741 -20.83 -45.02 -3.63
N THR A 742 -21.41 -44.88 -4.81
CA THR A 742 -21.63 -43.59 -5.47
C THR A 742 -23.10 -43.23 -5.34
N VAL A 743 -23.41 -42.27 -4.49
CA VAL A 743 -24.78 -41.80 -4.25
C VAL A 743 -24.96 -40.41 -4.84
N ARG A 744 -25.89 -40.27 -5.79
CA ARG A 744 -26.24 -38.98 -6.37
C ARG A 744 -27.38 -38.38 -5.57
N VAL A 745 -27.17 -37.23 -4.94
CA VAL A 745 -28.18 -36.50 -4.18
C VAL A 745 -28.61 -35.27 -4.98
N LEU A 746 -29.90 -35.16 -5.26
CA LEU A 746 -30.51 -34.04 -5.97
C LEU A 746 -30.85 -32.94 -4.96
N GLY A 747 -30.11 -31.82 -5.03
CA GLY A 747 -30.39 -30.61 -4.26
C GLY A 747 -31.01 -29.51 -5.12
N SER A 748 -31.32 -28.36 -4.49
CA SER A 748 -31.96 -27.22 -5.14
C SER A 748 -31.13 -26.56 -6.26
N GLU A 749 -29.79 -26.60 -6.14
CA GLU A 749 -28.84 -25.97 -7.08
C GLU A 749 -28.16 -26.98 -8.02
N GLY A 750 -28.46 -28.28 -7.92
CA GLY A 750 -27.83 -29.30 -8.76
C GLY A 750 -27.75 -30.69 -8.12
N SER A 751 -27.06 -31.61 -8.81
CA SER A 751 -26.80 -32.97 -8.31
C SER A 751 -25.42 -33.06 -7.67
N TYR A 752 -25.36 -33.60 -6.46
CA TYR A 752 -24.14 -33.80 -5.67
C TYR A 752 -23.80 -35.28 -5.61
N ILE A 753 -22.53 -35.64 -5.65
CA ILE A 753 -22.09 -37.04 -5.58
C ILE A 753 -21.40 -37.28 -4.24
N LEU A 754 -22.02 -38.11 -3.39
CA LEU A 754 -21.44 -38.59 -2.14
C LEU A 754 -20.83 -39.97 -2.34
N ARG A 755 -19.64 -40.18 -1.76
CA ARG A 755 -18.86 -41.41 -1.94
C ARG A 755 -18.49 -42.11 -0.64
N PRO A 756 -19.46 -42.48 0.22
CA PRO A 756 -19.15 -43.18 1.46
C PRO A 756 -18.49 -44.53 1.16
N ALA A 757 -17.61 -44.94 2.07
CA ALA A 757 -16.86 -46.18 1.93
C ALA A 757 -17.01 -47.09 3.14
N PHE A 758 -17.08 -48.38 2.86
CA PHE A 758 -17.10 -49.45 3.85
C PHE A 758 -15.82 -50.26 3.69
N VAL A 759 -15.03 -50.36 4.75
CA VAL A 759 -13.70 -51.00 4.73
C VAL A 759 -13.67 -52.14 5.74
N ILE A 760 -13.15 -53.28 5.31
CA ILE A 760 -12.82 -54.42 6.17
C ILE A 760 -11.31 -54.56 6.10
N LYS A 761 -10.63 -54.24 7.19
CA LYS A 761 -9.18 -54.33 7.32
C LYS A 761 -8.80 -55.06 8.59
N ASP A 762 -7.98 -56.10 8.50
CA ASP A 762 -7.56 -56.92 9.65
C ASP A 762 -8.74 -57.44 10.50
N GLN A 763 -9.81 -57.90 9.83
CA GLN A 763 -11.09 -58.32 10.43
C GLN A 763 -11.87 -57.22 11.18
N MET A 764 -11.41 -55.96 11.16
CA MET A 764 -12.14 -54.82 11.69
C MET A 764 -12.94 -54.13 10.60
N VAL A 765 -14.15 -53.72 10.93
CA VAL A 765 -15.03 -52.95 10.04
C VAL A 765 -14.86 -51.46 10.31
N GLY A 766 -14.40 -50.73 9.30
CA GLY A 766 -14.38 -49.27 9.26
C GLY A 766 -15.51 -48.76 8.37
N ARG A 767 -16.28 -47.79 8.87
CA ARG A 767 -17.31 -47.07 8.12
C ARG A 767 -16.82 -45.65 7.93
N ILE A 768 -16.49 -45.29 6.71
CA ILE A 768 -15.99 -43.95 6.36
C ILE A 768 -17.17 -43.18 5.75
N PRO A 769 -17.82 -42.31 6.54
CA PRO A 769 -18.93 -41.50 6.05
C PRO A 769 -18.42 -40.41 5.11
N GLU A 770 -19.22 -40.05 4.10
CA GLU A 770 -19.01 -38.82 3.34
C GLU A 770 -19.90 -37.72 3.94
N THR A 771 -19.33 -36.54 4.19
CA THR A 771 -20.06 -35.34 4.62
C THR A 771 -20.11 -34.30 3.52
N SER A 772 -21.28 -33.73 3.29
CA SER A 772 -21.47 -32.57 2.41
C SER A 772 -21.90 -31.37 3.23
N GLY A 773 -21.02 -30.36 3.30
CA GLY A 773 -21.37 -29.06 3.89
C GLY A 773 -22.43 -28.30 3.09
N GLU A 774 -22.58 -28.59 1.78
CA GLU A 774 -23.61 -27.97 0.91
C GLU A 774 -25.01 -28.40 1.29
N LEU A 775 -25.16 -29.70 1.53
CA LEU A 775 -26.43 -30.29 1.88
C LEU A 775 -26.66 -30.30 3.39
N GLY A 776 -25.61 -30.07 4.19
CA GLY A 776 -25.63 -30.35 5.62
C GLY A 776 -25.91 -31.82 5.89
N LEU A 777 -25.41 -32.73 5.04
CA LEU A 777 -25.76 -34.15 5.04
C LEU A 777 -24.51 -35.00 5.29
N ARG A 778 -24.61 -35.97 6.19
CA ARG A 778 -23.62 -37.02 6.42
C ARG A 778 -24.24 -38.34 5.99
N LEU A 779 -23.57 -39.06 5.11
CA LEU A 779 -24.03 -40.35 4.63
C LEU A 779 -22.96 -41.41 4.92
N ALA A 780 -23.34 -42.50 5.58
CA ALA A 780 -22.45 -43.62 5.87
C ALA A 780 -23.04 -44.90 5.29
N LEU A 781 -22.23 -45.68 4.57
CA LEU A 781 -22.57 -47.06 4.24
C LEU A 781 -22.29 -47.92 5.48
N THR A 782 -23.32 -48.55 6.05
CA THR A 782 -23.20 -49.22 7.36
C THR A 782 -23.34 -50.72 7.30
N GLU A 783 -24.04 -51.24 6.29
CA GLU A 783 -24.23 -52.67 6.07
C GLU A 783 -24.32 -52.98 4.57
N ILE A 784 -23.80 -54.15 4.20
CA ILE A 784 -23.85 -54.70 2.85
C ILE A 784 -24.46 -56.09 2.97
N ASP A 785 -25.62 -56.33 2.35
CA ASP A 785 -26.27 -57.64 2.31
C ASP A 785 -26.00 -58.32 0.96
N PRO A 786 -24.99 -59.20 0.87
CA PRO A 786 -24.65 -59.87 -0.39
C PRO A 786 -25.70 -60.89 -0.84
N ALA A 787 -26.65 -61.30 0.01
CA ALA A 787 -27.69 -62.26 -0.35
C ALA A 787 -28.87 -61.58 -1.07
N THR A 788 -29.24 -60.37 -0.65
CA THR A 788 -30.31 -59.59 -1.28
C THR A 788 -29.80 -58.57 -2.31
N GLY A 789 -28.52 -58.22 -2.26
CA GLY A 789 -27.94 -57.16 -3.09
C GLY A 789 -28.31 -55.75 -2.61
N GLU A 790 -28.78 -55.63 -1.36
CA GLU A 790 -29.18 -54.36 -0.75
C GLU A 790 -28.06 -53.79 0.13
N PHE A 791 -28.03 -52.46 0.22
CA PHE A 791 -27.06 -51.68 0.97
C PHE A 791 -27.80 -50.81 1.98
N THR A 792 -27.33 -50.80 3.24
CA THR A 792 -27.90 -49.96 4.29
C THR A 792 -27.08 -48.70 4.46
N PHE A 793 -27.72 -47.55 4.33
CA PHE A 793 -27.12 -46.24 4.58
C PHE A 793 -27.70 -45.62 5.84
N GLU A 794 -26.83 -45.01 6.65
CA GLU A 794 -27.23 -44.09 7.71
C GLU A 794 -27.01 -42.65 7.26
N ALA A 795 -28.06 -41.84 7.36
CA ALA A 795 -28.00 -40.42 7.02
C ALA A 795 -28.33 -39.55 8.24
N SER A 796 -27.51 -38.53 8.47
CA SER A 796 -27.76 -37.50 9.48
C SER A 796 -27.68 -36.13 8.83
N THR A 797 -28.48 -35.18 9.32
CA THR A 797 -28.47 -33.79 8.84
C THR A 797 -27.97 -32.83 9.91
N THR A 798 -27.44 -31.69 9.47
CA THR A 798 -26.97 -30.61 10.34
C THR A 798 -27.24 -29.26 9.69
N GLN A 799 -26.96 -28.17 10.40
CA GLN A 799 -27.08 -26.83 9.84
C GLN A 799 -26.19 -26.67 8.59
N LYS A 800 -26.74 -26.03 7.56
CA LYS A 800 -25.97 -25.67 6.36
C LYS A 800 -24.89 -24.67 6.73
N ASP A 801 -23.80 -24.67 5.98
CA ASP A 801 -22.78 -23.64 6.12
C ASP A 801 -23.41 -22.25 5.90
N TRP A 802 -22.97 -21.26 6.68
CA TRP A 802 -23.47 -19.90 6.58
C TRP A 802 -22.35 -18.87 6.58
N LEU A 803 -22.69 -17.69 6.09
CA LEU A 803 -21.81 -16.55 5.95
C LEU A 803 -22.56 -15.26 6.29
N ILE A 804 -21.98 -14.38 7.09
CA ILE A 804 -22.52 -13.03 7.29
C ILE A 804 -21.68 -12.06 6.47
N ILE A 805 -22.35 -11.27 5.63
CA ILE A 805 -21.71 -10.33 4.71
C ILE A 805 -22.17 -8.89 4.92
N LYS A 806 -21.31 -7.96 4.53
CA LYS A 806 -21.65 -6.55 4.37
C LYS A 806 -21.29 -6.08 2.96
N ALA A 807 -22.28 -5.49 2.29
CA ALA A 807 -22.19 -4.95 0.95
C ALA A 807 -22.49 -3.44 0.95
N MET A 808 -21.68 -2.68 0.23
CA MET A 808 -21.79 -1.23 0.09
C MET A 808 -21.70 -0.82 -1.37
N GLU A 809 -22.48 0.17 -1.76
CA GLU A 809 -22.40 0.80 -3.09
C GLU A 809 -21.56 2.08 -3.00
N LYS A 810 -20.60 2.23 -3.92
CA LYS A 810 -19.67 3.36 -4.02
C LYS A 810 -19.92 4.14 -5.32
N PRO A 811 -20.78 5.18 -5.31
CA PRO A 811 -21.16 5.86 -6.53
C PRO A 811 -20.01 6.71 -7.09
N TYR A 812 -19.86 6.70 -8.41
CA TYR A 812 -18.94 7.50 -9.21
C TYR A 812 -17.47 7.44 -8.80
N ILE A 813 -17.03 6.34 -8.18
CA ILE A 813 -15.64 6.17 -7.75
C ILE A 813 -14.63 6.19 -8.92
N ASN A 814 -15.05 5.81 -10.12
CA ASN A 814 -14.22 5.96 -11.32
C ASN A 814 -13.80 7.42 -11.58
N VAL A 815 -14.61 8.40 -11.20
CA VAL A 815 -14.27 9.82 -11.34
C VAL A 815 -13.07 10.20 -10.44
N LEU A 816 -12.99 9.61 -9.24
CA LEU A 816 -11.85 9.76 -8.33
C LEU A 816 -10.56 9.21 -8.98
N TRP A 817 -10.61 8.01 -9.54
CA TRP A 817 -9.45 7.39 -10.17
C TRP A 817 -9.00 8.11 -11.43
N ILE A 818 -9.95 8.52 -12.30
CA ILE A 818 -9.65 9.34 -13.49
C ILE A 818 -9.00 10.68 -13.08
N GLY A 819 -9.55 11.35 -12.06
CA GLY A 819 -8.99 12.59 -11.53
C GLY A 819 -7.56 12.42 -11.02
N SER A 820 -7.31 11.33 -10.29
CA SER A 820 -5.99 10.98 -9.75
C SER A 820 -4.95 10.70 -10.85
N LEU A 821 -5.34 9.98 -11.90
CA LEU A 821 -4.50 9.71 -13.07
C LEU A 821 -4.18 11.00 -13.83
N LEU A 822 -5.17 11.85 -14.10
CA LEU A 822 -4.97 13.15 -14.74
C LEU A 822 -4.07 14.08 -13.92
N MET A 823 -4.25 14.09 -12.59
CA MET A 823 -3.39 14.84 -11.68
C MET A 823 -1.92 14.44 -11.88
N SER A 824 -1.66 13.13 -11.85
CA SER A 824 -0.34 12.53 -12.01
C SER A 824 0.27 12.81 -13.39
N LEU A 825 -0.52 12.68 -14.46
CA LEU A 825 -0.09 13.02 -15.82
C LEU A 825 0.32 14.49 -15.94
N GLY A 826 -0.46 15.42 -15.39
CA GLY A 826 -0.13 16.84 -15.40
C GLY A 826 1.18 17.16 -14.67
N PHE A 827 1.45 16.49 -13.55
CA PHE A 827 2.72 16.61 -12.83
C PHE A 827 3.89 16.10 -13.68
N GLY A 828 3.72 14.95 -14.35
CA GLY A 828 4.72 14.40 -15.27
C GLY A 828 5.04 15.35 -16.43
N MET A 829 4.01 15.94 -17.04
CA MET A 829 4.18 16.95 -18.10
C MET A 829 4.93 18.19 -17.60
N ALA A 830 4.59 18.68 -16.41
CA ALA A 830 5.26 19.82 -15.79
C ALA A 830 6.73 19.51 -15.46
N ALA A 831 6.99 18.35 -14.86
CA ALA A 831 8.34 17.88 -14.52
C ALA A 831 9.23 17.76 -15.77
N PHE A 832 8.75 17.08 -16.80
CA PHE A 832 9.49 16.88 -18.06
C PHE A 832 9.85 18.21 -18.72
N ARG A 833 8.89 19.14 -18.81
CA ARG A 833 9.15 20.49 -19.34
C ARG A 833 10.22 21.20 -18.52
N ARG A 834 10.09 21.22 -17.18
CA ARG A 834 11.03 21.96 -16.32
C ARG A 834 12.43 21.35 -16.36
N TYR A 835 12.54 20.03 -16.46
CA TYR A 835 13.81 19.35 -16.66
C TYR A 835 14.46 19.75 -18.00
N ARG A 836 13.68 19.80 -19.09
CA ARG A 836 14.18 20.25 -20.39
C ARG A 836 14.67 21.70 -20.36
N ASP A 837 13.90 22.61 -19.73
CA ASP A 837 14.30 24.01 -19.53
C ASP A 837 15.64 24.09 -18.77
N PHE A 838 15.78 23.30 -17.70
CA PHE A 838 17.00 23.23 -16.90
C PHE A 838 18.19 22.70 -17.72
N ARG A 839 18.00 21.62 -18.49
CA ARG A 839 19.05 21.01 -19.33
C ARG A 839 19.59 22.00 -20.35
N GLN A 840 18.71 22.69 -21.07
CA GLN A 840 19.10 23.69 -22.07
C GLN A 840 19.93 24.83 -21.48
N MET A 841 19.58 25.32 -20.28
CA MET A 841 20.34 26.38 -19.62
C MET A 841 21.68 25.88 -19.10
N ARG A 842 21.71 24.70 -18.48
CA ARG A 842 22.94 24.07 -18.00
C ARG A 842 23.94 23.86 -19.13
N ASP A 843 23.47 23.41 -20.30
CA ASP A 843 24.33 23.16 -21.44
C ASP A 843 24.91 24.48 -22.00
N LYS A 844 24.12 25.57 -22.01
CA LYS A 844 24.62 26.93 -22.31
C LYS A 844 25.66 27.43 -21.31
N ASP A 845 25.43 27.22 -20.02
CA ASP A 845 26.39 27.62 -18.98
C ASP A 845 27.73 26.86 -19.14
N ARG A 846 27.69 25.58 -19.57
CA ARG A 846 28.90 24.79 -19.87
C ARG A 846 29.65 25.32 -21.10
N GLU A 847 28.93 25.62 -22.19
CA GLU A 847 29.53 26.20 -23.39
C GLU A 847 30.25 27.52 -23.06
N TRP A 848 29.65 28.36 -22.21
CA TRP A 848 30.28 29.57 -21.72
C TRP A 848 31.54 29.31 -20.90
N ASP A 849 31.48 28.42 -19.90
CA ASP A 849 32.63 28.08 -19.05
C ASP A 849 33.80 27.49 -19.86
N ASP A 850 33.51 26.69 -20.89
CA ASP A 850 34.52 26.08 -21.75
C ASP A 850 35.13 27.12 -22.70
N GLN A 851 34.34 28.07 -23.21
CA GLN A 851 34.83 29.22 -23.98
C GLN A 851 35.74 30.11 -23.12
N GLU A 852 35.37 30.43 -21.89
CA GLU A 852 36.18 31.25 -20.98
C GLU A 852 37.52 30.57 -20.62
N LYS A 853 37.51 29.25 -20.39
CA LYS A 853 38.74 28.47 -20.18
C LYS A 853 39.62 28.45 -21.42
N SER A 854 39.04 28.34 -22.62
CA SER A 854 39.81 28.36 -23.87
C SER A 854 40.51 29.71 -24.08
N GLN A 855 39.84 30.83 -23.77
CA GLN A 855 40.40 32.18 -23.87
C GLN A 855 41.51 32.44 -22.85
N LYS A 856 41.40 31.86 -21.64
CA LYS A 856 42.45 31.94 -20.60
C LYS A 856 43.62 30.97 -20.83
N ALA A 857 43.44 29.94 -21.67
CA ALA A 857 44.47 28.97 -22.03
C ALA A 857 45.30 29.38 -23.26
N THR A 858 44.88 30.40 -24.01
CA THR A 858 45.74 31.05 -25.00
C THR A 858 46.93 31.70 -24.29
N PRO A 859 48.19 31.29 -24.56
CA PRO A 859 49.33 32.03 -24.06
C PRO A 859 49.23 33.44 -24.60
N VAL A 860 49.36 34.45 -23.74
CA VAL A 860 49.68 35.81 -24.18
C VAL A 860 50.99 35.66 -24.97
N GLY A 861 50.88 35.65 -26.30
CA GLY A 861 52.02 35.56 -27.19
C GLY A 861 52.91 36.78 -27.00
N ALA A 862 54.21 36.46 -26.90
CA ALA A 862 55.43 37.29 -26.99
C ALA A 862 55.28 38.77 -27.37
#